data_AF-A0A8H5SQK5-F1
#
_entry.id   AF-A0A8H5SQK5-F1
#
_cell.length_a   1.000
_cell.length_b   1.000
_cell.length_c   1.000
_cell.angle_alpha   90.00
_cell.angle_beta   90.00
_cell.angle_gamma   90.00
#
_symmetry.space_group_name_H-M   'P 1'
#
loop_
_entity.id
_entity.type
_entity.pdbx_description
1 polymer ?
#
loop_
_entity_poly.entity_id
_entity_poly.type
_entity_poly.pdbx_seq_one_letter_code
_entity_poly.pdbx_strand_id
1 'polypeptide(L)'
;MSDPAGDIVHITQGYIPLSKFLTRLAQSTHNALQDQIASLAKMPLPAAAMNGNSTIPNSDVEDGSNENIAKKTSILNFAMREHRKWVKALVITEWSRKADMVSKLIDLRFHLQGQEALFAGALDVMGHVKRDLTFARMPSPDLKTALQVLSTGEAAWMPDLSYIEPPPLTREETIQWMSDVDTQLSLRLNLEDFDKIPYHFRNYEIDSGRVTFKVNGEFEVDLTIADEDFEKQFWFIDFRFTFKPAASSIPEGMKSYLEGHLNDILSKDGLLGCYQFLHELVLTHKLNELKRQANQLSKGSWTGTLKVEPLHRALAIQYWTTRAQPGSPKSWILVAVSSGRKANAQPNPKSSSFLTAKWYRDNKEVKDVEISFDPDNLSAEALLKNVIGRHIDFLLGSVHSKLQSFPRFQHCEAAMVLRASQDDPSTSSLTMQVGYKDSASLLIAPTTGIFAVKPHSKFTIQHEHLLNNGKNPAEDGATCLENVRCGVMEDELNRRGSTAGWSIKKNPLSKDELRSFVNTREWTKTIWLQRAGWEPNWFVMVLLSPSGDVWWLLDVSRNSSGQAPRLSSKLPLNRGYPHLNNQFWSNLTLFATGMIAQAVDQRKLYQHNIKFRPQATRNWSLPQQVRLPTLEIALSGIFPSMVFDSADKENAKATTALCPSNESSGRSSVAQSAAGADISTKQPWANDIVSVRFKGIQPSSSTPGPDDAKSPDPLFTCISDAIIKVRRPAKFTMLKGHMVGRDVSWNARTGEFCLRMRSGIGQSILESLKARVKAVDRFVSFLESMDRAKGSISAESASLKAVTFSYGPPKSEATDKSETSRLWKVTLDLSRNDIDVKMEETNPHLPVIDLMQNLVNGTNGIGALMNWLPQSLPALEAVKKIRESWIDVESQRQGRFKFTMDSADEMSLEYFLVRIGPGNSPAHRSIALLGHIKRRRGEPWWHIQRKSLTNGMSPPDDEFTNALRPVWNGRGGNWNGLDTGAAGRTENGIADLLLTIDEAIRSLAGSSTQDSSEVVLLD
;
A
#
# COMPACT_ATOMS: atom_id res chain seq x y z
N MET A 1 -72.91 -22.29 -85.92
CA MET A 1 -72.30 -22.58 -84.62
C MET A 1 -72.93 -21.62 -83.64
N SER A 2 -73.76 -22.12 -82.74
CA SER A 2 -74.50 -21.34 -81.76
C SER A 2 -73.54 -21.02 -80.61
N ASP A 3 -73.04 -19.78 -80.56
CA ASP A 3 -72.29 -19.31 -79.39
C ASP A 3 -73.20 -19.44 -78.15
N PRO A 4 -72.72 -20.02 -77.04
CA PRO A 4 -73.46 -20.00 -75.79
C PRO A 4 -73.70 -18.54 -75.41
N ALA A 5 -74.91 -18.24 -74.91
CA ALA A 5 -75.31 -16.90 -74.49
C ALA A 5 -74.18 -16.23 -73.68
N GLY A 6 -73.69 -15.09 -74.18
CA GLY A 6 -72.53 -14.42 -73.60
C GLY A 6 -72.67 -14.20 -72.10
N ASP A 7 -71.59 -14.50 -71.37
CA ASP A 7 -71.56 -14.42 -69.91
C ASP A 7 -71.91 -13.00 -69.43
N ILE A 8 -72.97 -12.88 -68.61
CA ILE A 8 -73.32 -11.62 -67.95
C ILE A 8 -72.28 -11.35 -66.86
N VAL A 9 -71.73 -10.12 -66.84
CA VAL A 9 -70.76 -9.70 -65.83
C VAL A 9 -71.40 -9.71 -64.44
N HIS A 10 -70.83 -10.49 -63.53
CA HIS A 10 -71.25 -10.53 -62.13
C HIS A 10 -70.67 -9.35 -61.34
N ILE A 11 -71.53 -8.54 -60.73
CA ILE A 11 -71.13 -7.36 -59.96
C ILE A 11 -70.75 -7.80 -58.54
N THR A 12 -69.49 -7.54 -58.17
CA THR A 12 -68.96 -7.84 -56.84
C THR A 12 -68.74 -6.59 -55.97
N GLN A 13 -68.77 -5.40 -56.58
CA GLN A 13 -68.57 -4.12 -55.89
C GLN A 13 -69.88 -3.63 -55.24
N GLY A 14 -69.77 -3.04 -54.04
CA GLY A 14 -70.92 -2.58 -53.26
C GLY A 14 -71.57 -3.63 -52.36
N TYR A 15 -71.11 -4.89 -52.40
CA TYR A 15 -71.54 -5.95 -51.50
C TYR A 15 -70.71 -6.00 -50.21
N ILE A 16 -71.37 -6.17 -49.07
CA ILE A 16 -70.72 -6.39 -47.77
C ILE A 16 -71.03 -7.83 -47.32
N PRO A 17 -70.02 -8.68 -47.07
CA PRO A 17 -70.25 -10.03 -46.58
C PRO A 17 -70.99 -10.02 -45.23
N LEU A 18 -72.05 -10.83 -45.13
CA LEU A 18 -72.86 -10.94 -43.90
C LEU A 18 -72.00 -11.33 -42.69
N SER A 19 -71.05 -12.25 -42.88
CA SER A 19 -70.10 -12.66 -41.85
C SER A 19 -69.32 -11.47 -41.31
N LYS A 20 -68.75 -10.64 -42.20
CA LYS A 20 -68.00 -9.44 -41.83
C LYS A 20 -68.89 -8.44 -41.08
N PHE A 21 -70.14 -8.26 -41.49
CA PHE A 21 -71.09 -7.38 -40.79
C PHE A 21 -71.38 -7.89 -39.37
N LEU A 22 -71.71 -9.17 -39.21
CA LEU A 22 -72.02 -9.77 -37.90
C LEU A 22 -70.81 -9.79 -36.97
N THR A 23 -69.62 -10.14 -37.45
CA THR A 23 -68.39 -10.12 -36.65
C THR A 23 -68.05 -8.71 -36.17
N ARG A 24 -68.21 -7.70 -37.04
CA ARG A 24 -67.98 -6.30 -36.66
C ARG A 24 -69.03 -5.79 -35.67
N LEU A 25 -70.28 -6.19 -35.82
CA LEU A 25 -71.33 -5.84 -34.87
C LEU A 25 -71.06 -6.47 -33.50
N ALA A 26 -70.68 -7.76 -33.46
CA ALA A 26 -70.29 -8.45 -32.24
C ALA A 26 -69.09 -7.77 -31.55
N GLN A 27 -68.03 -7.48 -32.32
CA GLN A 27 -66.86 -6.75 -31.82
C GLN A 27 -67.26 -5.37 -31.26
N SER A 28 -68.08 -4.62 -31.98
CA SER A 28 -68.57 -3.31 -31.52
C SER A 28 -69.39 -3.41 -30.24
N THR A 29 -70.24 -4.44 -30.11
CA THR A 29 -71.04 -4.64 -28.90
C THR A 29 -70.18 -5.05 -27.70
N HIS A 30 -69.14 -5.86 -27.92
CA HIS A 30 -68.19 -6.25 -26.88
C HIS A 30 -67.36 -5.06 -26.38
N ASN A 31 -66.82 -4.27 -27.30
CA ASN A 31 -66.07 -3.06 -26.94
C ASN A 31 -66.96 -2.07 -26.18
N ALA A 32 -68.19 -1.83 -26.67
CA ALA A 32 -69.14 -0.94 -26.02
C ALA A 32 -69.56 -1.45 -24.62
N LEU A 33 -69.65 -2.78 -24.43
CA LEU A 33 -69.89 -3.38 -23.11
C LEU A 33 -68.69 -3.14 -22.19
N GLN A 34 -67.46 -3.36 -22.66
CA GLN A 34 -66.25 -3.12 -21.89
C GLN A 34 -66.12 -1.64 -21.47
N ASP A 35 -66.44 -0.72 -22.37
CA ASP A 35 -66.48 0.72 -22.08
C ASP A 35 -67.54 1.07 -21.03
N GLN A 36 -68.72 0.44 -21.10
CA GLN A 36 -69.76 0.62 -20.07
C GLN A 36 -69.36 0.02 -18.73
N ILE A 37 -68.68 -1.14 -18.70
CA ILE A 37 -68.16 -1.72 -17.45
C ILE A 37 -67.13 -0.77 -16.83
N ALA A 38 -66.22 -0.23 -17.64
CA ALA A 38 -65.21 0.71 -17.19
C ALA A 38 -65.83 2.04 -16.71
N SER A 39 -66.91 2.52 -17.34
CA SER A 39 -67.62 3.72 -16.91
C SER A 39 -68.37 3.50 -15.59
N LEU A 40 -69.04 2.36 -15.43
CA LEU A 40 -69.77 1.99 -14.21
C LEU A 40 -68.82 1.73 -13.04
N ALA A 41 -67.63 1.17 -13.29
CA ALA A 41 -66.59 0.95 -12.27
C ALA A 41 -66.01 2.26 -11.71
N LYS A 42 -66.01 3.35 -12.50
CA LYS A 42 -65.55 4.67 -12.07
C LYS A 42 -66.59 5.44 -11.24
N MET A 43 -67.85 5.01 -11.24
CA MET A 43 -68.91 5.68 -10.48
C MET A 43 -68.79 5.32 -8.99
N PRO A 44 -68.86 6.31 -8.07
CA PRO A 44 -68.64 6.11 -6.64
C PRO A 44 -69.60 5.06 -6.04
N LEU A 45 -69.12 4.38 -4.99
CA LEU A 45 -69.91 3.43 -4.21
C LEU A 45 -70.72 4.20 -3.13
N PRO A 46 -71.89 3.68 -2.70
CA PRO A 46 -72.70 4.33 -1.67
C PRO A 46 -71.91 4.55 -0.37
N ALA A 47 -72.09 5.71 0.26
CA ALA A 47 -71.37 6.12 1.48
C ALA A 47 -71.50 5.13 2.66
N ALA A 48 -72.50 4.24 2.64
CA ALA A 48 -72.70 3.19 3.63
C ALA A 48 -71.63 2.07 3.60
N ALA A 49 -70.80 1.97 2.54
CA ALA A 49 -69.72 0.97 2.44
C ALA A 49 -68.32 1.50 2.79
N MET A 50 -68.15 2.81 3.03
CA MET A 50 -66.84 3.42 3.31
C MET A 50 -66.49 3.51 4.81
N ASN A 51 -67.48 3.49 5.69
CA ASN A 51 -67.27 3.39 7.14
C ASN A 51 -67.58 1.95 7.55
N GLY A 52 -66.55 1.15 7.83
CA GLY A 52 -66.62 -0.29 8.08
C GLY A 52 -67.44 -0.72 9.31
N ASN A 53 -68.74 -0.44 9.30
CA ASN A 53 -69.71 -0.94 10.25
C ASN A 53 -71.03 -1.21 9.53
N SER A 54 -71.16 -2.40 8.95
CA SER A 54 -72.46 -2.98 8.64
C SER A 54 -72.45 -4.47 8.99
N THR A 55 -73.06 -4.76 10.14
CA THR A 55 -73.69 -6.03 10.43
C THR A 55 -74.60 -6.41 9.26
N ILE A 56 -74.34 -7.55 8.62
CA ILE A 56 -75.32 -8.18 7.73
C ILE A 56 -76.40 -8.80 8.64
N PRO A 57 -77.69 -8.49 8.41
CA PRO A 57 -78.56 -9.58 7.96
C PRO A 57 -79.59 -9.14 6.90
N ASN A 58 -79.96 -10.12 6.06
CA ASN A 58 -81.12 -10.17 5.18
C ASN A 58 -82.22 -9.13 5.48
N SER A 59 -82.38 -8.16 4.59
CA SER A 59 -83.67 -7.51 4.35
C SER A 59 -83.73 -7.05 2.90
N ASP A 60 -84.85 -7.35 2.25
CA ASP A 60 -85.28 -6.86 0.93
C ASP A 60 -85.47 -5.33 0.96
N VAL A 61 -84.42 -4.58 1.29
CA VAL A 61 -84.40 -3.13 1.20
C VAL A 61 -83.51 -2.76 0.03
N GLU A 62 -84.14 -2.43 -1.10
CA GLU A 62 -83.43 -1.97 -2.28
C GLU A 62 -82.56 -0.75 -1.94
N ASP A 63 -81.28 -0.82 -2.28
CA ASP A 63 -80.36 0.31 -2.24
C ASP A 63 -80.85 1.41 -3.20
N GLY A 64 -81.60 2.37 -2.67
CA GLY A 64 -82.18 3.50 -3.40
C GLY A 64 -81.24 4.68 -3.60
N SER A 65 -79.92 4.50 -3.45
CA SER A 65 -78.96 5.58 -3.72
C SER A 65 -79.07 6.10 -5.15
N ASN A 66 -78.95 7.42 -5.32
CA ASN A 66 -79.02 8.07 -6.64
C ASN A 66 -77.97 7.49 -7.60
N GLU A 67 -76.81 7.10 -7.08
CA GLU A 67 -75.74 6.45 -7.81
C GLU A 67 -76.13 5.05 -8.30
N ASN A 68 -76.84 4.24 -7.49
CA ASN A 68 -77.31 2.91 -7.90
C ASN A 68 -78.42 3.01 -8.96
N ILE A 69 -79.35 3.97 -8.81
CA ILE A 69 -80.40 4.24 -9.80
C ILE A 69 -79.76 4.65 -11.13
N ALA A 70 -78.79 5.57 -11.12
CA ALA A 70 -78.08 5.99 -12.33
C ALA A 70 -77.34 4.82 -13.01
N LYS A 71 -76.69 3.94 -12.23
CA LYS A 71 -76.05 2.71 -12.74
C LYS A 71 -77.07 1.79 -13.42
N LYS A 72 -78.20 1.48 -12.76
CA LYS A 72 -79.27 0.64 -13.31
C LYS A 72 -79.85 1.23 -14.60
N THR A 73 -80.14 2.54 -14.64
CA THR A 73 -80.64 3.22 -15.84
C THR A 73 -79.64 3.20 -16.99
N SER A 74 -78.34 3.38 -16.71
CA SER A 74 -77.28 3.31 -17.74
C SER A 74 -77.18 1.91 -18.36
N ILE A 75 -77.21 0.86 -17.53
CA ILE A 75 -77.20 -0.54 -18.00
C ILE A 75 -78.44 -0.83 -18.85
N LEU A 76 -79.62 -0.40 -18.40
CA LEU A 76 -80.87 -0.60 -19.14
C LEU A 76 -80.83 0.09 -20.52
N ASN A 77 -80.40 1.35 -20.56
CA ASN A 77 -80.26 2.10 -21.81
C ASN A 77 -79.25 1.46 -22.77
N PHE A 78 -78.13 0.96 -22.24
CA PHE A 78 -77.15 0.20 -23.02
C PHE A 78 -77.78 -1.06 -23.63
N ALA A 79 -78.44 -1.88 -22.79
CA ALA A 79 -79.08 -3.13 -23.23
C ALA A 79 -80.13 -2.87 -24.31
N MET A 80 -81.00 -1.86 -24.12
CA MET A 80 -82.01 -1.47 -25.12
C MET A 80 -81.38 -1.01 -26.43
N ARG A 81 -80.29 -0.24 -26.38
CA ARG A 81 -79.60 0.24 -27.58
C ARG A 81 -78.98 -0.90 -28.37
N GLU A 82 -78.25 -1.79 -27.71
CA GLU A 82 -77.59 -2.91 -28.39
C GLU A 82 -78.61 -3.94 -28.88
N HIS A 83 -79.69 -4.20 -28.11
CA HIS A 83 -80.80 -5.05 -28.55
C HIS A 83 -81.42 -4.56 -29.87
N ARG A 84 -81.67 -3.25 -30.01
CA ARG A 84 -82.20 -2.68 -31.28
C ARG A 84 -81.26 -2.93 -32.46
N LYS A 85 -79.94 -2.86 -32.26
CA LYS A 85 -78.98 -3.14 -33.33
C LYS A 85 -79.00 -4.62 -33.73
N TRP A 86 -79.07 -5.52 -32.76
CA TRP A 86 -79.18 -6.96 -33.01
C TRP A 86 -80.51 -7.36 -33.66
N VAL A 87 -81.61 -6.69 -33.33
CA VAL A 87 -82.88 -6.87 -34.04
C VAL A 87 -82.77 -6.44 -35.51
N LYS A 88 -82.10 -5.32 -35.80
CA LYS A 88 -81.82 -4.92 -37.20
C LYS A 88 -80.93 -5.95 -37.92
N ALA A 89 -79.92 -6.49 -37.23
CA ALA A 89 -79.10 -7.56 -37.78
C ALA A 89 -79.91 -8.82 -38.07
N LEU A 90 -80.86 -9.18 -37.20
CA LEU A 90 -81.78 -10.29 -37.41
C LEU A 90 -82.62 -10.10 -38.68
N VAL A 91 -83.17 -8.90 -38.89
CA VAL A 91 -83.88 -8.57 -40.13
C VAL A 91 -82.96 -8.77 -41.34
N ILE A 92 -81.73 -8.23 -41.30
CA ILE A 92 -80.76 -8.39 -42.39
C ILE A 92 -80.44 -9.87 -42.66
N THR A 93 -80.32 -10.70 -41.62
CA THR A 93 -80.07 -12.15 -41.78
C THR A 93 -81.24 -12.91 -42.41
N GLU A 94 -82.48 -12.48 -42.14
CA GLU A 94 -83.66 -13.07 -42.80
C GLU A 94 -83.70 -12.66 -44.28
N TRP A 95 -83.39 -11.40 -44.60
CA TRP A 95 -83.31 -10.91 -45.98
C TRP A 95 -82.14 -11.50 -46.76
N SER A 96 -81.01 -11.79 -46.11
CA SER A 96 -79.83 -12.36 -46.78
C SER A 96 -80.09 -13.75 -47.36
N ARG A 97 -81.11 -14.49 -46.89
CA ARG A 97 -81.50 -15.77 -47.49
C ARG A 97 -81.91 -15.65 -48.96
N LYS A 98 -82.32 -14.45 -49.41
CA LYS A 98 -82.67 -14.15 -50.81
C LYS A 98 -81.56 -13.41 -51.56
N ALA A 99 -80.38 -13.21 -50.95
CA ALA A 99 -79.31 -12.40 -51.53
C ALA A 99 -78.83 -12.93 -52.89
N ASP A 100 -78.72 -14.25 -53.07
CA ASP A 100 -78.26 -14.83 -54.34
C ASP A 100 -79.19 -14.52 -55.52
N MET A 101 -80.51 -14.51 -55.26
CA MET A 101 -81.52 -14.15 -56.27
C MET A 101 -81.48 -12.66 -56.58
N VAL A 102 -81.32 -11.82 -55.55
CA VAL A 102 -81.19 -10.36 -55.71
C VAL A 102 -79.90 -10.02 -56.45
N SER A 103 -78.81 -10.74 -56.20
CA SER A 103 -77.54 -10.53 -56.89
C SER A 103 -77.67 -10.76 -58.39
N LYS A 104 -78.31 -11.87 -58.80
CA LYS A 104 -78.59 -12.14 -60.22
C LYS A 104 -79.48 -11.07 -60.85
N LEU A 105 -80.45 -10.53 -60.10
CA LEU A 105 -81.32 -9.44 -60.57
C LEU A 105 -80.52 -8.14 -60.76
N ILE A 106 -79.59 -7.84 -59.86
CA ILE A 106 -78.70 -6.68 -59.95
C ILE A 106 -77.82 -6.79 -61.20
N ASP A 107 -77.21 -7.95 -61.44
CA ASP A 107 -76.38 -8.20 -62.62
C ASP A 107 -77.18 -8.02 -63.92
N LEU A 108 -78.39 -8.59 -63.98
CA LEU A 108 -79.28 -8.49 -65.13
C LEU A 108 -79.72 -7.04 -65.37
N ARG A 109 -80.11 -6.32 -64.31
CA ARG A 109 -80.49 -4.91 -64.42
C ARG A 109 -79.33 -4.07 -64.95
N PHE A 110 -78.12 -4.27 -64.44
CA PHE A 110 -76.95 -3.53 -64.88
C PHE A 110 -76.63 -3.81 -66.35
N HIS A 111 -76.74 -5.07 -66.78
CA HIS A 111 -76.58 -5.42 -68.19
C HIS A 111 -77.60 -4.69 -69.08
N LEU A 112 -78.88 -4.67 -68.69
CA LEU A 112 -79.93 -3.96 -69.44
C LEU A 112 -79.66 -2.45 -69.50
N GLN A 113 -79.22 -1.84 -68.40
CA GLN A 113 -78.84 -0.43 -68.38
C GLN A 113 -77.63 -0.13 -69.28
N GLY A 114 -76.67 -1.05 -69.36
CA GLY A 114 -75.56 -0.97 -70.31
C GLY A 114 -76.04 -0.96 -71.77
N GLN A 115 -76.99 -1.83 -72.13
CA GLN A 115 -77.56 -1.86 -73.48
C GLN A 115 -78.32 -0.56 -73.82
N GLU A 116 -79.07 -0.03 -72.87
CA GLU A 116 -79.77 1.25 -73.04
C GLU A 116 -78.79 2.41 -73.29
N ALA A 117 -77.68 2.45 -72.56
CA ALA A 117 -76.63 3.44 -72.75
C ALA A 117 -75.98 3.33 -74.14
N LEU A 118 -75.79 2.11 -74.67
CA LEU A 118 -75.27 1.92 -76.03
C LEU A 118 -76.22 2.48 -77.10
N PHE A 119 -77.54 2.34 -76.93
CA PHE A 119 -78.50 2.94 -77.85
C PHE A 119 -78.44 4.47 -77.84
N ALA A 120 -78.36 5.07 -76.67
CA ALA A 120 -78.19 6.53 -76.54
C ALA A 120 -76.88 7.00 -77.19
N GLY A 121 -75.77 6.30 -76.93
CA GLY A 121 -74.47 6.61 -77.53
C GLY A 121 -74.49 6.51 -79.06
N ALA A 122 -75.17 5.52 -79.64
CA ALA A 122 -75.31 5.40 -81.09
C ALA A 122 -76.07 6.58 -81.71
N LEU A 123 -77.13 7.07 -81.04
CA LEU A 123 -77.87 8.26 -81.49
C LEU A 123 -77.01 9.53 -81.44
N ASP A 124 -76.21 9.70 -80.38
CA ASP A 124 -75.29 10.83 -80.27
C ASP A 124 -74.24 10.81 -81.39
N VAL A 125 -73.64 9.65 -81.65
CA VAL A 125 -72.69 9.46 -82.76
C VAL A 125 -73.35 9.83 -84.09
N MET A 126 -74.59 9.40 -84.33
CA MET A 126 -75.32 9.75 -85.55
C MET A 126 -75.62 11.27 -85.64
N GLY A 127 -75.89 11.91 -84.49
CA GLY A 127 -76.03 13.36 -84.39
C GLY A 127 -74.74 14.12 -84.69
N HIS A 128 -73.60 13.62 -84.22
CA HIS A 128 -72.28 14.14 -84.57
C HIS A 128 -72.01 14.00 -86.07
N VAL A 129 -72.23 12.82 -86.66
CA VAL A 129 -72.07 12.61 -88.11
C VAL A 129 -72.94 13.58 -88.93
N LYS A 130 -74.19 13.85 -88.51
CA LYS A 130 -75.05 14.84 -89.18
C LYS A 130 -74.46 16.25 -89.10
N ARG A 131 -73.92 16.66 -87.96
CA ARG A 131 -73.25 17.96 -87.81
C ARG A 131 -71.99 18.01 -88.68
N ASP A 132 -71.21 16.94 -88.70
CA ASP A 132 -69.96 16.86 -89.45
C ASP A 132 -70.19 16.91 -90.97
N LEU A 133 -71.29 16.34 -91.46
CA LEU A 133 -71.72 16.43 -92.86
C LEU A 133 -71.89 17.87 -93.37
N THR A 134 -72.11 18.85 -92.48
CA THR A 134 -72.13 20.26 -92.89
C THR A 134 -70.76 20.75 -93.35
N PHE A 135 -69.67 20.23 -92.78
CA PHE A 135 -68.30 20.50 -93.23
C PHE A 135 -67.92 19.77 -94.53
N ALA A 136 -68.68 18.73 -94.93
CA ALA A 136 -68.51 18.09 -96.23
C ALA A 136 -69.14 18.89 -97.39
N ARG A 137 -70.00 19.89 -97.09
CA ARG A 137 -70.56 20.81 -98.09
C ARG A 137 -69.63 22.02 -98.25
N MET A 138 -69.24 22.36 -99.47
CA MET A 138 -68.54 23.62 -99.75
C MET A 138 -69.53 24.78 -99.94
N PRO A 139 -69.45 25.86 -99.13
CA PRO A 139 -70.18 27.10 -99.38
C PRO A 139 -69.62 27.86 -100.59
N SER A 140 -70.36 28.86 -101.09
CA SER A 140 -69.89 29.76 -102.16
C SER A 140 -68.70 30.62 -101.68
N PRO A 141 -67.61 30.75 -102.46
CA PRO A 141 -66.41 31.49 -102.04
C PRO A 141 -66.63 33.02 -102.04
N ASP A 142 -66.10 33.71 -101.03
CA ASP A 142 -66.10 35.17 -100.93
C ASP A 142 -64.87 35.79 -101.60
N LEU A 143 -65.04 36.20 -102.85
CA LEU A 143 -63.95 36.75 -103.68
C LEU A 143 -63.52 38.16 -103.25
N LYS A 144 -64.35 38.91 -102.51
CA LYS A 144 -64.07 40.32 -102.17
C LYS A 144 -63.03 40.45 -101.06
N THR A 145 -63.21 39.70 -99.98
CA THR A 145 -62.27 39.68 -98.85
C THR A 145 -60.95 39.01 -99.26
N ALA A 146 -61.02 37.97 -100.09
CA ALA A 146 -59.84 37.29 -100.62
C ALA A 146 -58.90 38.21 -101.41
N LEU A 147 -59.44 39.13 -102.22
CA LEU A 147 -58.62 40.07 -103.00
C LEU A 147 -57.89 41.08 -102.11
N GLN A 148 -58.56 41.56 -101.05
CA GLN A 148 -57.96 42.48 -100.09
C GLN A 148 -56.74 41.83 -99.41
N VAL A 149 -56.93 40.65 -98.82
CA VAL A 149 -55.85 39.89 -98.15
C VAL A 149 -54.71 39.57 -99.10
N LEU A 150 -55.00 39.19 -100.35
CA LEU A 150 -53.96 38.91 -101.36
C LEU A 150 -53.11 40.15 -101.69
N SER A 151 -53.71 41.35 -101.67
CA SER A 151 -53.03 42.59 -102.05
C SER A 151 -52.22 43.23 -100.92
N THR A 152 -52.73 43.21 -99.69
CA THR A 152 -52.14 43.91 -98.54
C THR A 152 -51.41 42.97 -97.58
N GLY A 153 -51.64 41.66 -97.66
CA GLY A 153 -51.17 40.70 -96.66
C GLY A 153 -51.90 40.80 -95.31
N GLU A 154 -52.60 41.90 -95.05
CA GLU A 154 -53.31 42.18 -93.80
C GLU A 154 -54.79 42.50 -94.04
N ALA A 155 -55.66 42.06 -93.12
CA ALA A 155 -57.08 42.35 -93.14
C ALA A 155 -57.41 43.45 -92.11
N ALA A 156 -57.48 44.71 -92.55
CA ALA A 156 -57.72 45.87 -91.66
C ALA A 156 -59.03 45.82 -90.84
N TRP A 157 -60.02 45.01 -91.27
CA TRP A 157 -61.27 44.79 -90.56
C TRP A 157 -61.18 43.68 -89.49
N MET A 158 -60.10 42.91 -89.49
CA MET A 158 -59.83 41.85 -88.54
C MET A 158 -58.85 42.38 -87.49
N PRO A 159 -59.23 42.50 -86.21
CA PRO A 159 -58.27 42.82 -85.17
C PRO A 159 -57.19 41.74 -85.17
N ASP A 160 -55.94 42.11 -84.92
CA ASP A 160 -54.90 41.12 -84.70
C ASP A 160 -55.27 40.32 -83.45
N LEU A 161 -55.65 39.07 -83.66
CA LEU A 161 -56.06 38.15 -82.59
C LEU A 161 -54.85 37.49 -81.92
N SER A 162 -53.62 37.88 -82.31
CA SER A 162 -52.36 37.36 -81.77
C SER A 162 -52.22 35.84 -81.91
N TYR A 163 -52.87 35.25 -82.92
CA TYR A 163 -52.78 33.82 -83.21
C TYR A 163 -51.50 33.42 -83.93
N ILE A 164 -50.82 34.38 -84.57
CA ILE A 164 -49.51 34.18 -85.18
C ILE A 164 -48.47 34.51 -84.12
N GLU A 165 -47.64 33.54 -83.77
CA GLU A 165 -46.52 33.78 -82.86
C GLU A 165 -45.59 34.84 -83.46
N PRO A 166 -45.20 35.87 -82.69
CA PRO A 166 -44.23 36.86 -83.17
C PRO A 166 -42.91 36.16 -83.50
N PRO A 167 -42.10 36.74 -84.41
CA PRO A 167 -40.81 36.16 -84.75
C PRO A 167 -39.96 35.95 -83.49
N PRO A 168 -39.20 34.84 -83.41
CA PRO A 168 -38.36 34.58 -82.25
C PRO A 168 -37.32 35.68 -82.10
N LEU A 169 -37.13 36.15 -80.86
CA LEU A 169 -36.16 37.19 -80.53
C LEU A 169 -34.75 36.79 -80.99
N THR A 170 -34.03 37.75 -81.56
CA THR A 170 -32.62 37.56 -81.90
C THR A 170 -31.75 37.57 -80.64
N ARG A 171 -30.54 37.02 -80.74
CA ARG A 171 -29.59 37.01 -79.60
C ARG A 171 -29.16 38.43 -79.21
N GLU A 172 -28.99 39.32 -80.18
CA GLU A 172 -28.66 40.72 -79.92
C GLU A 172 -29.79 41.44 -79.17
N GLU A 173 -31.04 41.25 -79.58
CA GLU A 173 -32.21 41.79 -78.89
C GLU A 173 -32.34 41.23 -77.46
N THR A 174 -32.05 39.94 -77.27
CA THR A 174 -32.09 39.32 -75.93
C THR A 174 -31.05 39.93 -74.99
N ILE A 175 -29.82 40.15 -75.46
CA ILE A 175 -28.75 40.78 -74.66
C ILE A 175 -29.09 42.24 -74.38
N GLN A 176 -29.64 42.95 -75.37
CA GLN A 176 -30.09 44.33 -75.20
C GLN A 176 -31.18 44.42 -74.12
N TRP A 177 -32.22 43.57 -74.20
CA TRP A 177 -33.27 43.53 -73.19
C TRP A 177 -32.75 43.14 -71.80
N MET A 178 -31.80 42.22 -71.70
CA MET A 178 -31.15 41.89 -70.42
C MET A 178 -30.41 43.11 -69.83
N SER A 179 -29.69 43.86 -70.67
CA SER A 179 -29.03 45.11 -70.27
C SER A 179 -30.04 46.17 -69.85
N ASP A 180 -31.16 46.28 -70.56
CA ASP A 180 -32.23 47.22 -70.22
C ASP A 180 -32.83 46.88 -68.85
N VAL A 181 -33.10 45.59 -68.58
CA VAL A 181 -33.55 45.12 -67.25
C VAL A 181 -32.52 45.40 -66.16
N ASP A 182 -31.22 45.22 -66.43
CA ASP A 182 -30.15 45.56 -65.47
C ASP A 182 -30.15 47.06 -65.14
N THR A 183 -30.34 47.92 -66.14
CA THR A 183 -30.45 49.37 -65.90
C THR A 183 -31.67 49.72 -65.06
N GLN A 184 -32.83 49.10 -65.34
CA GLN A 184 -34.06 49.31 -64.58
C GLN A 184 -33.96 48.81 -63.14
N LEU A 185 -33.37 47.63 -62.92
CA LEU A 185 -33.06 47.12 -61.58
C LEU A 185 -32.14 48.07 -60.81
N SER A 186 -31.12 48.61 -61.49
CA SER A 186 -30.18 49.57 -60.88
C SER A 186 -30.85 50.89 -60.51
N LEU A 187 -31.78 51.39 -61.34
CA LEU A 187 -32.54 52.60 -61.08
C LEU A 187 -33.47 52.40 -59.88
N ARG A 188 -34.24 51.31 -59.87
CA ARG A 188 -35.19 50.99 -58.80
C ARG A 188 -34.52 50.84 -57.43
N LEU A 189 -33.42 50.09 -57.36
CA LEU A 189 -32.71 49.82 -56.10
C LEU A 189 -31.97 51.04 -55.54
N ASN A 190 -31.53 51.97 -56.41
CA ASN A 190 -30.82 53.17 -55.98
C ASN A 190 -31.72 54.37 -55.70
N LEU A 191 -32.87 54.48 -56.36
CA LEU A 191 -33.75 55.65 -56.24
C LEU A 191 -34.87 55.43 -55.23
N GLU A 192 -35.68 54.38 -55.41
CA GLU A 192 -36.95 54.25 -54.70
C GLU A 192 -36.89 53.25 -53.54
N ASP A 193 -36.28 52.09 -53.76
CA ASP A 193 -36.23 51.02 -52.77
C ASP A 193 -34.98 51.11 -51.87
N PHE A 194 -34.12 52.13 -52.03
CA PHE A 194 -32.87 52.29 -51.27
C PHE A 194 -33.08 52.21 -49.76
N ASP A 195 -34.11 52.88 -49.24
CA ASP A 195 -34.46 52.86 -47.81
C ASP A 195 -35.20 51.59 -47.38
N LYS A 196 -35.77 50.85 -48.33
CA LYS A 196 -36.51 49.59 -48.09
C LYS A 196 -35.60 48.36 -48.12
N ILE A 197 -34.36 48.47 -48.62
CA ILE A 197 -33.39 47.37 -48.65
C ILE A 197 -32.97 46.97 -47.23
N PRO A 198 -33.19 45.71 -46.82
CA PRO A 198 -32.73 45.20 -45.53
C PRO A 198 -31.21 45.36 -45.37
N TYR A 199 -30.73 45.59 -44.14
CA TYR A 199 -29.29 45.79 -43.87
C TYR A 199 -28.41 44.66 -44.45
N HIS A 200 -28.90 43.41 -44.39
CA HIS A 200 -28.20 42.22 -44.87
C HIS A 200 -28.22 42.08 -46.41
N PHE A 201 -29.10 42.81 -47.11
CA PHE A 201 -29.22 42.83 -48.57
C PHE A 201 -28.47 44.00 -49.22
N ARG A 202 -27.72 44.80 -48.45
CA ARG A 202 -26.94 45.92 -49.00
C ARG A 202 -25.75 45.48 -49.87
N ASN A 203 -25.32 44.23 -49.74
CA ASN A 203 -24.32 43.63 -50.61
C ASN A 203 -25.02 42.89 -51.75
N TYR A 204 -25.16 43.54 -52.89
CA TYR A 204 -25.83 42.99 -54.07
C TYR A 204 -25.04 43.27 -55.35
N GLU A 205 -25.27 42.45 -56.36
CA GLU A 205 -24.68 42.53 -57.69
C GLU A 205 -25.79 42.46 -58.73
N ILE A 206 -25.74 43.31 -59.75
CA ILE A 206 -26.72 43.32 -60.84
C ILE A 206 -25.99 42.88 -62.11
N ASP A 207 -26.46 41.80 -62.73
CA ASP A 207 -25.89 41.24 -63.95
C ASP A 207 -26.88 40.29 -64.62
N SER A 208 -26.94 40.29 -65.95
CA SER A 208 -27.74 39.36 -66.77
C SER A 208 -29.24 39.40 -66.46
N GLY A 209 -29.81 40.58 -66.28
CA GLY A 209 -31.24 40.82 -66.05
C GLY A 209 -31.73 40.42 -64.65
N ARG A 210 -30.84 40.33 -63.66
CA ARG A 210 -31.17 39.95 -62.27
C ARG A 210 -30.31 40.68 -61.26
N VAL A 211 -30.84 40.82 -60.05
CA VAL A 211 -30.10 41.24 -58.86
C VAL A 211 -29.84 40.03 -57.96
N THR A 212 -28.57 39.80 -57.64
CA THR A 212 -28.13 38.78 -56.69
C THR A 212 -27.79 39.43 -55.35
N PHE A 213 -28.57 39.12 -54.32
CA PHE A 213 -28.28 39.54 -52.94
C PHE A 213 -27.41 38.50 -52.23
N LYS A 214 -26.27 38.91 -51.68
CA LYS A 214 -25.31 38.01 -51.01
C LYS A 214 -25.29 38.22 -49.50
N VAL A 215 -25.79 37.22 -48.76
CA VAL A 215 -25.73 37.18 -47.29
C VAL A 215 -24.62 36.22 -46.88
N ASN A 216 -23.51 36.78 -46.38
CA ASN A 216 -22.33 36.01 -45.97
C ASN A 216 -22.69 34.91 -44.97
N GLY A 217 -22.27 33.68 -45.27
CA GLY A 217 -22.46 32.53 -44.39
C GLY A 217 -23.88 31.96 -44.37
N GLU A 218 -24.84 32.53 -45.10
CA GLU A 218 -26.22 32.05 -45.15
C GLU A 218 -26.67 31.64 -46.56
N PHE A 219 -26.88 32.60 -47.46
CA PHE A 219 -27.39 32.36 -48.81
C PHE A 219 -27.12 33.47 -49.82
N GLU A 220 -27.33 33.15 -51.10
CA GLU A 220 -27.50 34.08 -52.22
C GLU A 220 -28.89 33.89 -52.82
N VAL A 221 -29.56 35.00 -53.15
CA VAL A 221 -30.89 34.98 -53.79
C VAL A 221 -30.89 35.87 -55.02
N ASP A 222 -31.44 35.34 -56.12
CA ASP A 222 -31.54 36.03 -57.41
C ASP A 222 -32.99 36.48 -57.64
N LEU A 223 -33.19 37.79 -57.78
CA LEU A 223 -34.49 38.41 -58.05
C LEU A 223 -34.45 39.20 -59.37
N THR A 224 -35.60 39.40 -60.01
CA THR A 224 -35.76 40.25 -61.19
C THR A 224 -37.06 41.05 -61.15
N ILE A 225 -37.29 41.87 -62.17
CA ILE A 225 -38.51 42.65 -62.39
C ILE A 225 -39.18 42.19 -63.68
N ALA A 226 -40.51 42.21 -63.71
CA ALA A 226 -41.30 41.87 -64.90
C ALA A 226 -41.84 43.10 -65.63
N ASP A 227 -41.65 44.30 -65.06
CA ASP A 227 -42.21 45.55 -65.54
C ASP A 227 -41.30 46.72 -65.13
N GLU A 228 -41.42 47.83 -65.85
CA GLU A 228 -40.71 49.08 -65.58
C GLU A 228 -41.34 49.85 -64.40
N ASP A 229 -42.62 49.58 -64.08
CA ASP A 229 -43.32 50.19 -62.95
C ASP A 229 -42.73 49.74 -61.60
N PHE A 230 -42.18 50.70 -60.84
CA PHE A 230 -41.50 50.46 -59.58
C PHE A 230 -42.42 49.99 -58.45
N GLU A 231 -43.74 50.21 -58.55
CA GLU A 231 -44.73 49.73 -57.58
C GLU A 231 -44.98 48.21 -57.72
N LYS A 232 -44.62 47.60 -58.86
CA LYS A 232 -44.81 46.16 -59.07
C LYS A 232 -43.75 45.34 -58.34
N GLN A 233 -44.07 44.12 -57.94
CA GLN A 233 -43.18 43.29 -57.13
C GLN A 233 -41.90 42.84 -57.86
N PHE A 234 -40.90 42.44 -57.08
CA PHE A 234 -39.80 41.60 -57.56
C PHE A 234 -40.27 40.15 -57.76
N TRP A 235 -39.61 39.44 -58.66
CA TRP A 235 -39.84 38.03 -58.96
C TRP A 235 -38.63 37.18 -58.61
N PHE A 236 -38.88 36.05 -57.95
CA PHE A 236 -37.87 35.08 -57.57
C PHE A 236 -37.38 34.27 -58.78
N ILE A 237 -36.06 34.10 -58.91
CA ILE A 237 -35.42 33.27 -59.96
C ILE A 237 -34.75 32.04 -59.35
N ASP A 238 -33.83 32.25 -58.41
CA ASP A 238 -33.00 31.18 -57.86
C ASP A 238 -32.53 31.46 -56.43
N PHE A 239 -32.19 30.38 -55.72
CA PHE A 239 -31.71 30.43 -54.34
C PHE A 239 -30.52 29.48 -54.16
N ARG A 240 -29.46 29.95 -53.50
CA ARG A 240 -28.22 29.19 -53.30
C ARG A 240 -27.75 29.32 -51.86
N PHE A 241 -27.34 28.20 -51.24
CA PHE A 241 -26.77 28.24 -49.89
C PHE A 241 -25.27 28.60 -49.94
N THR A 242 -24.81 29.41 -48.99
CA THR A 242 -23.38 29.80 -48.89
C THR A 242 -22.64 29.16 -47.72
N PHE A 243 -23.36 28.50 -46.79
CA PHE A 243 -22.73 27.75 -45.70
C PHE A 243 -22.21 26.39 -46.16
N LYS A 244 -21.28 25.80 -45.40
CA LYS A 244 -20.70 24.48 -45.65
C LYS A 244 -20.89 23.57 -44.44
N PRO A 245 -21.21 22.28 -44.60
CA PRO A 245 -21.72 21.65 -45.82
C PRO A 245 -23.17 22.06 -46.08
N ALA A 246 -23.50 22.35 -47.34
CA ALA A 246 -24.87 22.54 -47.81
C ALA A 246 -25.12 21.69 -49.06
N ALA A 247 -26.39 21.50 -49.42
CA ALA A 247 -26.75 20.89 -50.69
C ALA A 247 -26.25 21.78 -51.84
N SER A 248 -25.61 21.18 -52.86
CA SER A 248 -25.06 21.90 -54.01
C SER A 248 -26.13 22.56 -54.88
N SER A 249 -27.34 22.01 -54.90
CA SER A 249 -28.49 22.56 -55.60
C SER A 249 -29.79 22.19 -54.88
N ILE A 250 -30.79 23.03 -55.01
CA ILE A 250 -32.13 22.78 -54.47
C ILE A 250 -32.87 21.87 -55.46
N PRO A 251 -33.60 20.84 -54.98
CA PRO A 251 -34.43 20.02 -55.86
C PRO A 251 -35.51 20.85 -56.58
N GLU A 252 -35.79 20.55 -57.84
CA GLU A 252 -36.71 21.33 -58.68
C GLU A 252 -38.09 21.53 -58.04
N GLY A 253 -38.67 20.49 -57.41
CA GLY A 253 -39.97 20.63 -56.73
C GLY A 253 -39.95 21.56 -55.52
N MET A 254 -38.81 21.69 -54.83
CA MET A 254 -38.65 22.67 -53.75
C MET A 254 -38.44 24.08 -54.31
N LYS A 255 -37.76 24.20 -55.45
CA LYS A 255 -37.61 25.47 -56.17
C LYS A 255 -38.98 26.01 -56.61
N SER A 256 -39.83 25.21 -57.25
CA SER A 256 -41.18 25.64 -57.64
C SER A 256 -42.05 26.03 -56.44
N TYR A 257 -41.91 25.32 -55.31
CA TYR A 257 -42.62 25.67 -54.08
C TYR A 257 -42.13 27.00 -53.48
N LEU A 258 -40.80 27.20 -53.44
CA LEU A 258 -40.19 28.45 -52.99
C LEU A 258 -40.58 29.60 -53.91
N GLU A 259 -40.62 29.40 -55.22
CA GLU A 259 -41.04 30.39 -56.20
C GLU A 259 -42.47 30.87 -55.92
N GLY A 260 -43.43 29.95 -55.79
CA GLY A 260 -44.82 30.30 -55.48
C GLY A 260 -44.97 31.07 -54.15
N HIS A 261 -44.24 30.65 -53.10
CA HIS A 261 -44.33 31.29 -51.79
C HIS A 261 -43.58 32.62 -51.70
N LEU A 262 -42.37 32.70 -52.26
CA LEU A 262 -41.55 33.90 -52.24
C LEU A 262 -42.16 34.99 -53.09
N ASN A 263 -42.73 34.67 -54.25
CA ASN A 263 -43.46 35.65 -55.05
C ASN A 263 -44.69 36.17 -54.28
N ASP A 264 -45.44 35.34 -53.56
CA ASP A 264 -46.54 35.82 -52.69
C ASP A 264 -46.04 36.75 -51.57
N ILE A 265 -44.89 36.43 -50.95
CA ILE A 265 -44.28 37.26 -49.89
C ILE A 265 -43.73 38.57 -50.47
N LEU A 266 -43.08 38.53 -51.63
CA LEU A 266 -42.56 39.71 -52.32
C LEU A 266 -43.68 40.66 -52.72
N SER A 267 -44.87 40.14 -53.07
CA SER A 267 -46.05 40.95 -53.37
C SER A 267 -46.60 41.71 -52.16
N LYS A 268 -46.49 41.15 -50.94
CA LYS A 268 -47.12 41.66 -49.72
C LYS A 268 -46.16 42.48 -48.84
N ASP A 269 -44.99 41.91 -48.58
CA ASP A 269 -44.04 42.37 -47.57
C ASP A 269 -42.71 42.87 -48.18
N GLY A 270 -42.57 42.80 -49.51
CA GLY A 270 -41.40 43.27 -50.26
C GLY A 270 -40.09 42.59 -49.88
N LEU A 271 -38.97 43.29 -50.06
CA LEU A 271 -37.61 42.77 -49.83
C LEU A 271 -37.36 42.38 -48.36
N LEU A 272 -38.00 43.06 -47.40
CA LEU A 272 -37.85 42.76 -45.97
C LEU A 272 -38.49 41.43 -45.60
N GLY A 273 -39.72 41.17 -46.09
CA GLY A 273 -40.39 39.88 -45.89
C GLY A 273 -39.61 38.74 -46.52
N CYS A 274 -39.08 38.95 -47.73
CA CYS A 274 -38.21 37.99 -48.40
C CYS A 274 -36.97 37.65 -47.57
N TYR A 275 -36.23 38.65 -47.08
CA TYR A 275 -35.08 38.44 -46.21
C TYR A 275 -35.43 37.64 -44.95
N GLN A 276 -36.49 38.04 -44.22
CA GLN A 276 -36.87 37.36 -42.98
C GLN A 276 -37.25 35.90 -43.21
N PHE A 277 -38.03 35.62 -44.26
CA PHE A 277 -38.41 34.25 -44.59
C PHE A 277 -37.19 33.40 -44.97
N LEU A 278 -36.34 33.89 -45.88
CA LEU A 278 -35.15 33.15 -46.32
C LEU A 278 -34.15 32.95 -45.19
N HIS A 279 -33.93 33.96 -44.35
CA HIS A 279 -33.07 33.88 -43.18
C HIS A 279 -33.56 32.79 -42.21
N GLU A 280 -34.83 32.81 -41.83
CA GLU A 280 -35.41 31.81 -40.91
C GLU A 280 -35.44 30.40 -41.53
N LEU A 281 -35.61 30.29 -42.85
CA LEU A 281 -35.48 29.06 -43.63
C LEU A 281 -34.06 28.50 -43.57
N VAL A 282 -33.04 29.33 -43.79
CA VAL A 282 -31.63 28.94 -43.72
C VAL A 282 -31.26 28.48 -42.33
N LEU A 283 -31.62 29.23 -41.28
CA LEU A 283 -31.33 28.81 -39.89
C LEU A 283 -31.94 27.43 -39.58
N THR A 284 -33.14 27.16 -40.10
CA THR A 284 -33.80 25.86 -39.95
C THR A 284 -33.09 24.77 -40.77
N HIS A 285 -32.59 25.09 -41.96
CA HIS A 285 -31.76 24.18 -42.76
C HIS A 285 -30.42 23.87 -42.10
N LYS A 286 -29.72 24.87 -41.57
CA LYS A 286 -28.48 24.68 -40.79
C LYS A 286 -28.71 23.74 -39.61
N LEU A 287 -29.83 23.91 -38.89
CA LEU A 287 -30.22 23.01 -37.80
C LEU A 287 -30.52 21.58 -38.29
N ASN A 288 -31.21 21.44 -39.42
CA ASN A 288 -31.49 20.14 -40.02
C ASN A 288 -30.22 19.43 -40.51
N GLU A 289 -29.24 20.18 -41.02
CA GLU A 289 -27.94 19.63 -41.42
C GLU A 289 -27.15 19.16 -40.19
N LEU A 290 -27.10 19.95 -39.12
CA LEU A 290 -26.52 19.50 -37.84
C LEU A 290 -27.23 18.26 -37.30
N LYS A 291 -28.56 18.19 -37.42
CA LYS A 291 -29.34 16.99 -37.05
C LYS A 291 -28.98 15.80 -37.92
N ARG A 292 -28.80 15.98 -39.23
CA ARG A 292 -28.37 14.93 -40.17
C ARG A 292 -27.00 14.39 -39.77
N GLN A 293 -26.04 15.28 -39.54
CA GLN A 293 -24.68 14.94 -39.08
C GLN A 293 -24.71 14.23 -37.72
N ALA A 294 -25.46 14.73 -36.74
CA ALA A 294 -25.58 14.12 -35.42
C ALA A 294 -26.21 12.70 -35.49
N ASN A 295 -27.23 12.51 -36.33
CA ASN A 295 -27.83 11.19 -36.57
C ASN A 295 -26.88 10.23 -37.30
N GLN A 296 -26.02 10.75 -38.18
CA GLN A 296 -24.99 9.95 -38.84
C GLN A 296 -23.91 9.52 -37.84
N LEU A 297 -23.48 10.43 -36.96
CA LEU A 297 -22.54 10.14 -35.88
C LEU A 297 -23.12 9.11 -34.89
N SER A 298 -24.39 9.25 -34.51
CA SER A 298 -25.06 8.31 -33.58
C SER A 298 -25.24 6.91 -34.14
N LYS A 299 -25.17 6.73 -35.47
CA LYS A 299 -25.21 5.41 -36.16
C LYS A 299 -23.82 4.86 -36.49
N GLY A 300 -22.78 5.70 -36.42
CA GLY A 300 -21.41 5.37 -36.81
C GLY A 300 -20.46 5.34 -35.61
N SER A 301 -19.54 6.30 -35.57
CA SER A 301 -18.46 6.38 -34.57
C SER A 301 -18.93 6.57 -33.12
N TRP A 302 -20.16 7.04 -32.91
CA TRP A 302 -20.73 7.30 -31.58
C TRP A 302 -21.94 6.40 -31.26
N THR A 303 -21.99 5.21 -31.86
CA THR A 303 -23.11 4.27 -31.70
C THR A 303 -23.39 3.97 -30.22
N GLY A 304 -24.65 4.18 -29.81
CA GLY A 304 -25.12 3.92 -28.44
C GLY A 304 -24.70 4.96 -27.38
N THR A 305 -23.85 5.94 -27.73
CA THR A 305 -23.33 6.96 -26.79
C THR A 305 -23.95 8.35 -26.97
N LEU A 306 -24.60 8.59 -28.11
CA LEU A 306 -25.33 9.82 -28.42
C LEU A 306 -26.83 9.53 -28.53
N LYS A 307 -27.64 10.44 -27.97
CA LYS A 307 -29.08 10.50 -28.21
C LYS A 307 -29.44 11.88 -28.75
N VAL A 308 -29.98 11.90 -29.96
CA VAL A 308 -30.37 13.12 -30.66
C VAL A 308 -31.88 13.30 -30.52
N GLU A 309 -32.30 14.37 -29.86
CA GLU A 309 -33.71 14.73 -29.68
C GLU A 309 -34.03 16.01 -30.49
N PRO A 310 -34.85 15.91 -31.54
CA PRO A 310 -35.28 17.08 -32.29
C PRO A 310 -36.34 17.85 -31.49
N LEU A 311 -36.13 19.16 -31.35
CA LEU A 311 -37.07 20.10 -30.74
C LEU A 311 -37.59 21.06 -31.80
N HIS A 312 -38.63 21.84 -31.48
CA HIS A 312 -39.12 22.86 -32.39
C HIS A 312 -38.08 23.97 -32.58
N ARG A 313 -37.47 24.05 -33.77
CA ARG A 313 -36.38 24.98 -34.12
C ARG A 313 -35.20 24.96 -33.13
N ALA A 314 -34.97 23.80 -32.53
CA ALA A 314 -33.82 23.51 -31.70
C ALA A 314 -33.41 22.03 -31.80
N LEU A 315 -32.17 21.73 -31.46
CA LEU A 315 -31.59 20.40 -31.50
C LEU A 315 -30.93 20.12 -30.15
N ALA A 316 -31.40 19.08 -29.46
CA ALA A 316 -30.79 18.58 -28.25
C ALA A 316 -29.92 17.35 -28.58
N ILE A 317 -28.63 17.41 -28.24
CA ILE A 317 -27.71 16.29 -28.39
C ILE A 317 -27.23 15.88 -27.00
N GLN A 318 -27.77 14.77 -26.49
CA GLN A 318 -27.29 14.15 -25.26
C GLN A 318 -26.10 13.25 -25.58
N TYR A 319 -25.01 13.36 -24.80
CA TYR A 319 -23.80 12.58 -24.97
C TYR A 319 -23.45 11.75 -23.73
N TRP A 320 -22.61 10.72 -23.92
CA TRP A 320 -22.24 9.71 -22.90
C TRP A 320 -23.44 9.01 -22.27
N THR A 321 -24.43 8.63 -23.09
CA THR A 321 -25.65 7.96 -22.64
C THR A 321 -25.40 6.60 -21.98
N THR A 322 -24.31 5.91 -22.35
CA THR A 322 -23.90 4.62 -21.76
C THR A 322 -23.42 4.73 -20.31
N ARG A 323 -22.91 5.90 -19.89
CA ARG A 323 -22.44 6.13 -18.52
C ARG A 323 -23.59 6.43 -17.56
N ALA A 324 -24.71 6.93 -18.08
CA ALA A 324 -25.83 7.37 -17.26
C ALA A 324 -26.69 6.18 -16.81
N GLN A 325 -26.56 5.75 -15.55
CA GLN A 325 -27.56 4.87 -14.93
C GLN A 325 -28.94 5.53 -14.93
N PRO A 326 -30.05 4.77 -14.97
CA PRO A 326 -31.41 5.33 -14.92
C PRO A 326 -31.58 6.25 -13.69
N GLY A 327 -31.80 7.55 -13.92
CA GLY A 327 -31.95 8.56 -12.85
C GLY A 327 -30.70 9.39 -12.53
N SER A 328 -29.56 9.13 -13.17
CA SER A 328 -28.36 9.97 -13.08
C SER A 328 -28.50 11.29 -13.86
N PRO A 329 -27.79 12.37 -13.46
CA PRO A 329 -27.90 13.65 -14.12
C PRO A 329 -27.34 13.60 -15.55
N LYS A 330 -28.02 14.26 -16.49
CA LYS A 330 -27.71 14.17 -17.93
C LYS A 330 -26.86 15.34 -18.37
N SER A 331 -25.96 15.09 -19.32
CA SER A 331 -25.19 16.14 -20.00
C SER A 331 -25.56 16.18 -21.48
N TRP A 332 -25.82 17.37 -21.99
CA TRP A 332 -26.35 17.57 -23.34
C TRP A 332 -26.04 18.97 -23.87
N ILE A 333 -26.12 19.11 -25.19
CA ILE A 333 -25.92 20.37 -25.89
C ILE A 333 -27.24 20.75 -26.54
N LEU A 334 -27.66 22.00 -26.36
CA LEU A 334 -28.83 22.59 -26.99
C LEU A 334 -28.37 23.58 -28.05
N VAL A 335 -28.62 23.28 -29.32
CA VAL A 335 -28.43 24.23 -30.42
C VAL A 335 -29.81 24.81 -30.77
N ALA A 336 -30.02 26.10 -30.59
CA ALA A 336 -31.31 26.74 -30.78
C ALA A 336 -31.18 28.07 -31.53
N VAL A 337 -32.23 28.46 -32.24
CA VAL A 337 -32.34 29.78 -32.84
C VAL A 337 -32.73 30.78 -31.76
N SER A 338 -31.88 31.78 -31.52
CA SER A 338 -32.16 32.91 -30.64
C SER A 338 -32.54 34.12 -31.48
N SER A 339 -33.59 34.84 -31.11
CA SER A 339 -34.09 36.00 -31.87
C SER A 339 -33.23 37.26 -31.72
N GLY A 340 -32.18 37.23 -30.89
CA GLY A 340 -31.31 38.38 -30.61
C GLY A 340 -31.99 39.57 -29.91
N ARG A 341 -33.32 39.57 -29.79
CA ARG A 341 -34.10 40.62 -29.13
C ARG A 341 -33.94 40.52 -27.61
N LYS A 342 -33.20 41.47 -27.02
CA LYS A 342 -33.19 41.67 -25.56
C LYS A 342 -34.55 42.22 -25.12
N ALA A 343 -35.17 41.61 -24.12
CA ALA A 343 -36.36 42.17 -23.48
C ALA A 343 -36.02 43.59 -22.99
N ASN A 344 -36.68 44.61 -23.55
CA ASN A 344 -36.54 46.06 -23.25
C ASN A 344 -35.43 46.86 -23.97
N ALA A 345 -34.82 46.39 -25.07
CA ALA A 345 -33.94 47.22 -25.90
C ALA A 345 -34.66 47.73 -27.18
N GLN A 346 -34.36 48.96 -27.64
CA GLN A 346 -34.86 49.45 -28.93
C GLN A 346 -34.49 48.47 -30.06
N PRO A 347 -35.40 48.19 -31.01
CA PRO A 347 -35.14 47.28 -32.10
C PRO A 347 -34.01 47.83 -32.98
N ASN A 348 -32.84 47.20 -32.89
CA ASN A 348 -31.71 47.52 -33.75
C ASN A 348 -31.93 46.84 -35.11
N PRO A 349 -31.95 47.56 -36.26
CA PRO A 349 -32.14 46.96 -37.58
C PRO A 349 -31.04 45.97 -37.98
N LYS A 350 -29.91 45.91 -37.24
CA LYS A 350 -28.85 44.90 -37.38
C LYS A 350 -29.11 43.59 -36.62
N SER A 351 -30.14 43.53 -35.77
CA SER A 351 -30.41 42.39 -34.90
C SER A 351 -31.32 41.37 -35.60
N SER A 352 -30.73 40.42 -36.31
CA SER A 352 -31.43 39.25 -36.85
C SER A 352 -31.37 38.07 -35.86
N SER A 353 -32.15 37.02 -36.16
CA SER A 353 -32.05 35.75 -35.44
C SER A 353 -30.68 35.10 -35.69
N PHE A 354 -30.17 34.31 -34.75
CA PHE A 354 -28.90 33.59 -34.94
C PHE A 354 -28.89 32.26 -34.18
N LEU A 355 -28.01 31.35 -34.59
CA LEU A 355 -27.82 30.07 -33.92
C LEU A 355 -26.97 30.24 -32.66
N THR A 356 -27.45 29.65 -31.57
CA THR A 356 -26.75 29.61 -30.28
C THR A 356 -26.58 28.18 -29.83
N ALA A 357 -25.37 27.84 -29.36
CA ALA A 357 -25.09 26.57 -28.70
C ALA A 357 -25.00 26.79 -27.20
N LYS A 358 -25.77 26.04 -26.43
CA LYS A 358 -25.78 26.05 -24.97
C LYS A 358 -25.38 24.67 -24.44
N TRP A 359 -24.51 24.65 -23.44
CA TRP A 359 -24.05 23.40 -22.84
C TRP A 359 -24.67 23.22 -21.45
N TYR A 360 -25.27 22.05 -21.25
CA TYR A 360 -25.78 21.60 -19.97
C TYR A 360 -24.93 20.44 -19.46
N ARG A 361 -24.37 20.61 -18.27
CA ARG A 361 -23.62 19.59 -17.55
C ARG A 361 -24.38 19.21 -16.30
N ASP A 362 -24.59 17.91 -16.09
CA ASP A 362 -25.31 17.36 -14.93
C ASP A 362 -26.65 18.08 -14.66
N ASN A 363 -27.44 18.30 -15.71
CA ASN A 363 -28.71 19.05 -15.73
C ASN A 363 -28.61 20.56 -15.40
N LYS A 364 -27.41 21.16 -15.33
CA LYS A 364 -27.22 22.60 -15.08
C LYS A 364 -26.62 23.29 -16.31
N GLU A 365 -27.16 24.45 -16.69
CA GLU A 365 -26.61 25.28 -17.77
C GLU A 365 -25.27 25.87 -17.33
N VAL A 366 -24.23 25.67 -18.14
CA VAL A 366 -22.91 26.25 -17.91
C VAL A 366 -22.88 27.62 -18.60
N LYS A 367 -22.95 28.69 -17.80
CA LYS A 367 -23.02 30.07 -18.31
C LYS A 367 -21.65 30.76 -18.41
N ASP A 368 -20.65 30.23 -17.71
CA ASP A 368 -19.32 30.84 -17.59
C ASP A 368 -18.41 30.58 -18.80
N VAL A 369 -18.91 29.86 -19.82
CA VAL A 369 -18.11 29.34 -20.92
C VAL A 369 -18.79 29.59 -22.27
N GLU A 370 -18.18 30.41 -23.11
CA GLU A 370 -18.60 30.56 -24.51
C GLU A 370 -18.14 29.34 -25.34
N ILE A 371 -19.11 28.69 -25.98
CA ILE A 371 -18.86 27.57 -26.89
C ILE A 371 -18.57 28.18 -28.26
N SER A 372 -17.36 27.97 -28.78
CA SER A 372 -17.04 28.38 -30.15
C SER A 372 -17.87 27.55 -31.13
N PHE A 373 -18.79 28.20 -31.82
CA PHE A 373 -19.63 27.61 -32.85
C PHE A 373 -19.45 28.42 -34.13
N ASP A 374 -18.88 27.79 -35.16
CA ASP A 374 -18.71 28.39 -36.48
C ASP A 374 -20.01 28.21 -37.28
N PRO A 375 -20.77 29.28 -37.55
CA PRO A 375 -22.02 29.20 -38.30
C PRO A 375 -21.82 29.00 -39.81
N ASP A 376 -20.60 29.18 -40.32
CA ASP A 376 -20.27 29.09 -41.75
C ASP A 376 -19.80 27.69 -42.12
N ASN A 377 -19.02 27.04 -41.23
CA ASN A 377 -18.58 25.66 -41.37
C ASN A 377 -19.21 24.74 -40.29
N LEU A 378 -20.41 24.25 -40.58
CA LEU A 378 -21.21 23.45 -39.66
C LEU A 378 -20.65 22.04 -39.50
N SER A 379 -20.09 21.76 -38.32
CA SER A 379 -19.68 20.41 -37.93
C SER A 379 -20.20 20.05 -36.55
N ALA A 380 -21.18 19.15 -36.51
CA ALA A 380 -21.67 18.56 -35.26
C ALA A 380 -20.57 17.81 -34.50
N GLU A 381 -19.62 17.21 -35.22
CA GLU A 381 -18.49 16.51 -34.62
C GLU A 381 -17.52 17.46 -33.92
N ALA A 382 -17.16 18.58 -34.56
CA ALA A 382 -16.26 19.58 -33.97
C ALA A 382 -16.89 20.23 -32.74
N LEU A 383 -18.18 20.58 -32.82
CA LEU A 383 -18.95 21.09 -31.68
C LEU A 383 -18.98 20.09 -30.52
N LEU A 384 -19.22 18.81 -30.80
CA LEU A 384 -19.19 17.75 -29.78
C LEU A 384 -17.79 17.59 -29.17
N LYS A 385 -16.72 17.55 -29.98
CA LYS A 385 -15.34 17.42 -29.50
C LYS A 385 -14.93 18.56 -28.59
N ASN A 386 -15.28 19.80 -28.93
CA ASN A 386 -14.98 20.98 -28.12
C ASN A 386 -15.68 20.92 -26.74
N VAL A 387 -16.99 20.65 -26.74
CA VAL A 387 -17.75 20.53 -25.48
C VAL A 387 -17.23 19.36 -24.64
N ILE A 388 -16.92 18.23 -25.26
CA ILE A 388 -16.42 17.04 -24.58
C ILE A 388 -15.01 17.25 -24.05
N GLY A 389 -14.12 17.92 -24.79
CA GLY A 389 -12.79 18.30 -24.31
C GLY A 389 -12.88 19.15 -23.04
N ARG A 390 -13.73 20.18 -23.04
CA ARG A 390 -14.00 21.00 -21.86
C ARG A 390 -14.61 20.19 -20.70
N HIS A 391 -15.47 19.21 -20.99
CA HIS A 391 -16.03 18.34 -19.97
C HIS A 391 -14.96 17.41 -19.37
N ILE A 392 -14.08 16.83 -20.19
CA ILE A 392 -12.97 15.98 -19.76
C ILE A 392 -12.00 16.80 -18.90
N ASP A 393 -11.65 18.00 -19.33
CA ASP A 393 -10.76 18.90 -18.59
C ASP A 393 -11.36 19.26 -17.22
N PHE A 394 -12.68 19.47 -17.13
CA PHE A 394 -13.36 19.67 -15.86
C PHE A 394 -13.30 18.44 -14.95
N LEU A 395 -13.55 17.24 -15.49
CA LEU A 395 -13.52 15.99 -14.72
C LEU A 395 -12.12 15.68 -14.22
N LEU A 396 -11.12 15.69 -15.11
CA LEU A 396 -9.71 15.47 -14.76
C LEU A 396 -9.19 16.57 -13.83
N GLY A 397 -9.57 17.82 -14.06
CA GLY A 397 -9.24 18.96 -13.19
C GLY A 397 -9.84 18.83 -11.78
N SER A 398 -11.05 18.28 -11.66
CA SER A 398 -11.67 18.00 -10.37
C SER A 398 -10.93 16.90 -9.60
N VAL A 399 -10.54 15.82 -10.29
CA VAL A 399 -9.71 14.74 -9.71
C VAL A 399 -8.33 15.27 -9.30
N HIS A 400 -7.69 16.06 -10.17
CA HIS A 400 -6.41 16.71 -9.89
C HIS A 400 -6.49 17.60 -8.64
N SER A 401 -7.50 18.46 -8.54
CA SER A 401 -7.69 19.36 -7.38
C SER A 401 -7.89 18.56 -6.08
N LYS A 402 -8.61 17.43 -6.14
CA LYS A 402 -8.78 16.55 -4.98
C LYS A 402 -7.48 15.86 -4.59
N LEU A 403 -6.71 15.34 -5.55
CA LEU A 403 -5.41 14.74 -5.28
C LEU A 403 -4.41 15.78 -4.76
N GLN A 404 -4.43 17.00 -5.27
CA GLN A 404 -3.59 18.11 -4.80
C GLN A 404 -3.87 18.48 -3.32
N SER A 405 -5.07 18.20 -2.80
CA SER A 405 -5.35 18.34 -1.36
C SER A 405 -4.63 17.32 -0.47
N PHE A 406 -4.10 16.23 -1.04
CA PHE A 406 -3.37 15.24 -0.25
C PHE A 406 -1.97 15.77 0.14
N PRO A 407 -1.54 15.62 1.40
CA PRO A 407 -0.26 16.15 1.88
C PRO A 407 0.96 15.72 1.07
N ARG A 408 0.95 14.52 0.46
CA ARG A 408 2.03 14.02 -0.39
C ARG A 408 2.36 14.96 -1.56
N PHE A 409 1.33 15.53 -2.20
CA PHE A 409 1.51 16.43 -3.33
C PHE A 409 1.79 17.87 -2.88
N GLN A 410 1.26 18.28 -1.72
CA GLN A 410 1.58 19.59 -1.12
C GLN A 410 3.05 19.69 -0.70
N HIS A 411 3.63 18.60 -0.19
CA HIS A 411 5.04 18.53 0.19
C HIS A 411 5.98 18.21 -0.98
N CYS A 412 5.47 18.12 -2.22
CA CYS A 412 6.24 17.74 -3.40
C CYS A 412 6.95 16.38 -3.29
N GLU A 413 6.35 15.42 -2.57
CA GLU A 413 6.92 14.07 -2.38
C GLU A 413 6.65 13.13 -3.57
N ALA A 414 5.66 13.47 -4.40
CA ALA A 414 5.32 12.78 -5.65
C ALA A 414 4.90 13.78 -6.73
N ALA A 415 5.19 13.46 -8.00
CA ALA A 415 4.81 14.28 -9.13
C ALA A 415 3.40 13.96 -9.65
N MET A 416 2.70 14.99 -10.12
CA MET A 416 1.42 14.89 -10.81
C MET A 416 1.38 15.94 -11.93
N VAL A 417 0.86 15.57 -13.09
CA VAL A 417 0.77 16.44 -14.27
C VAL A 417 -0.61 16.28 -14.91
N LEU A 418 -1.33 17.38 -15.03
CA LEU A 418 -2.56 17.46 -15.82
C LEU A 418 -2.21 18.04 -17.20
N ARG A 419 -2.52 17.29 -18.27
CA ARG A 419 -2.48 17.77 -19.65
C ARG A 419 -3.91 17.93 -20.12
N ALA A 420 -4.29 19.15 -20.48
CA ALA A 420 -5.60 19.51 -21.00
C ALA A 420 -5.45 20.00 -22.44
N SER A 421 -6.31 19.53 -23.34
CA SER A 421 -6.36 19.90 -24.75
C SER A 421 -7.81 20.08 -25.17
N GLN A 422 -8.12 21.25 -25.74
CA GLN A 422 -9.48 21.58 -26.18
C GLN A 422 -9.76 21.12 -27.62
N ASP A 423 -8.72 21.06 -28.45
CA ASP A 423 -8.85 20.69 -29.87
C ASP A 423 -8.94 19.17 -30.05
N ASP A 424 -8.16 18.42 -29.28
CA ASP A 424 -8.18 16.96 -29.28
C ASP A 424 -8.44 16.39 -27.87
N PRO A 425 -9.71 16.07 -27.55
CA PRO A 425 -10.09 15.54 -26.23
C PRO A 425 -9.39 14.22 -25.88
N SER A 426 -8.86 13.48 -26.87
CA SER A 426 -8.18 12.20 -26.64
C SER A 426 -6.78 12.35 -26.02
N THR A 427 -6.19 13.54 -26.12
CA THR A 427 -4.85 13.85 -25.59
C THR A 427 -4.88 14.33 -24.14
N SER A 428 -6.05 14.73 -23.63
CA SER A 428 -6.23 15.13 -22.22
C SER A 428 -5.99 13.94 -21.28
N SER A 429 -5.08 14.12 -20.31
CA SER A 429 -4.66 13.06 -19.40
C SER A 429 -4.19 13.61 -18.06
N LEU A 430 -4.43 12.86 -16.98
CA LEU A 430 -3.92 13.14 -15.64
C LEU A 430 -2.90 12.07 -15.25
N THR A 431 -1.62 12.40 -15.27
CA THR A 431 -0.53 11.49 -14.93
C THR A 431 -0.10 11.69 -13.48
N MET A 432 -0.04 10.59 -12.72
CA MET A 432 0.38 10.54 -11.32
C MET A 432 1.56 9.58 -11.16
N GLN A 433 2.59 10.01 -10.44
CA GLN A 433 3.71 9.14 -10.08
C GLN A 433 3.26 8.10 -9.05
N VAL A 434 3.37 6.81 -9.40
CA VAL A 434 2.93 5.68 -8.55
C VAL A 434 4.08 4.89 -7.91
N GLY A 435 5.30 5.06 -8.43
CA GLY A 435 6.52 4.45 -7.89
C GLY A 435 7.74 5.34 -8.14
N TYR A 436 8.95 4.79 -8.00
CA TYR A 436 10.17 5.59 -8.21
C TYR A 436 10.30 6.12 -9.65
N LYS A 437 10.05 5.27 -10.65
CA LYS A 437 10.00 5.64 -12.08
C LYS A 437 8.65 5.40 -12.73
N ASP A 438 7.75 4.70 -12.04
CA ASP A 438 6.48 4.29 -12.61
C ASP A 438 5.43 5.41 -12.44
N SER A 439 4.63 5.60 -13.49
CA SER A 439 3.54 6.57 -13.53
C SER A 439 2.26 5.91 -14.06
N ALA A 440 1.12 6.28 -13.48
CA ALA A 440 -0.20 5.92 -13.99
C ALA A 440 -0.89 7.17 -14.56
N SER A 441 -1.55 7.04 -15.70
CA SER A 441 -2.28 8.12 -16.37
C SER A 441 -3.76 7.78 -16.44
N LEU A 442 -4.59 8.64 -15.86
CA LEU A 442 -6.05 8.59 -15.97
C LEU A 442 -6.48 9.33 -17.24
N LEU A 443 -7.29 8.66 -18.05
CA LEU A 443 -7.80 9.10 -19.33
C LEU A 443 -9.32 8.95 -19.33
N ILE A 444 -10.00 9.72 -20.18
CA ILE A 444 -11.44 9.57 -20.43
C ILE A 444 -11.61 9.32 -21.93
N ALA A 445 -12.27 8.23 -22.30
CA ALA A 445 -12.60 7.96 -23.68
C ALA A 445 -13.58 9.02 -24.21
N PRO A 446 -13.23 9.83 -25.24
CA PRO A 446 -14.07 10.95 -25.66
C PRO A 446 -15.47 10.54 -26.13
N THR A 447 -15.60 9.37 -26.75
CA THR A 447 -16.87 8.87 -27.29
C THR A 447 -17.80 8.31 -26.23
N THR A 448 -17.27 7.50 -25.30
CA THR A 448 -18.08 6.78 -24.30
C THR A 448 -18.14 7.48 -22.95
N GLY A 449 -17.18 8.35 -22.64
CA GLY A 449 -17.05 9.00 -21.32
C GLY A 449 -16.53 8.08 -20.21
N ILE A 450 -16.04 6.88 -20.57
CA ILE A 450 -15.51 5.89 -19.64
C ILE A 450 -14.09 6.28 -19.22
N PHE A 451 -13.80 6.20 -17.92
CA PHE A 451 -12.45 6.37 -17.39
C PHE A 451 -11.61 5.14 -17.68
N ALA A 452 -10.38 5.37 -18.13
CA ALA A 452 -9.38 4.32 -18.36
C ALA A 452 -8.07 4.71 -17.66
N VAL A 453 -7.38 3.73 -17.07
CA VAL A 453 -6.08 3.96 -16.41
C VAL A 453 -4.97 3.23 -17.17
N LYS A 454 -3.98 3.99 -17.66
CA LYS A 454 -2.78 3.47 -18.35
C LYS A 454 -1.54 3.51 -17.45
N PRO A 455 -0.61 2.54 -17.53
CA PRO A 455 -0.69 1.33 -18.34
C PRO A 455 -1.73 0.35 -17.81
N HIS A 456 -2.44 -0.34 -18.72
CA HIS A 456 -3.41 -1.36 -18.32
C HIS A 456 -2.69 -2.51 -17.62
N SER A 457 -3.12 -2.83 -16.41
CA SER A 457 -2.51 -3.86 -15.57
C SER A 457 -3.57 -4.57 -14.75
N LYS A 458 -3.23 -5.74 -14.20
CA LYS A 458 -4.08 -6.43 -13.21
C LYS A 458 -4.44 -5.54 -12.01
N PHE A 459 -3.64 -4.51 -11.74
CA PHE A 459 -3.88 -3.54 -10.67
C PHE A 459 -4.85 -2.43 -11.05
N THR A 460 -5.10 -2.17 -12.34
CA THR A 460 -5.96 -1.06 -12.78
C THR A 460 -7.40 -1.49 -13.03
N ILE A 461 -7.61 -2.69 -13.60
CA ILE A 461 -8.94 -3.15 -14.07
C ILE A 461 -10.03 -3.08 -13.01
N GLN A 462 -9.76 -3.57 -11.79
CA GLN A 462 -10.75 -3.58 -10.71
C GLN A 462 -11.15 -2.15 -10.29
N HIS A 463 -10.15 -1.27 -10.13
CA HIS A 463 -10.38 0.11 -9.70
C HIS A 463 -10.98 0.96 -10.81
N GLU A 464 -10.68 0.67 -12.07
CA GLU A 464 -11.32 1.25 -13.25
C GLU A 464 -12.81 0.87 -13.31
N HIS A 465 -13.14 -0.39 -13.05
CA HIS A 465 -14.54 -0.83 -12.97
C HIS A 465 -15.30 -0.15 -11.82
N LEU A 466 -14.66 0.04 -10.66
CA LEU A 466 -15.27 0.77 -9.53
C LEU A 466 -15.47 2.25 -9.86
N LEU A 467 -14.47 2.90 -10.48
CA LEU A 467 -14.55 4.30 -10.90
C LEU A 467 -15.70 4.56 -11.87
N ASN A 468 -15.87 3.67 -12.85
CA ASN A 468 -16.93 3.81 -13.86
C ASN A 468 -18.35 3.56 -13.31
N ASN A 469 -18.47 2.86 -12.17
CA ASN A 469 -19.74 2.66 -11.47
C ASN A 469 -19.96 3.64 -10.31
N GLY A 470 -19.00 4.52 -10.06
CA GLY A 470 -19.02 5.49 -8.97
C GLY A 470 -19.98 6.66 -9.21
N LYS A 471 -20.44 7.30 -8.12
CA LYS A 471 -21.34 8.47 -8.19
C LYS A 471 -20.57 9.78 -8.23
N ASN A 472 -19.38 9.84 -7.64
CA ASN A 472 -18.59 11.06 -7.51
C ASN A 472 -17.23 10.91 -8.21
N PRO A 473 -17.11 11.39 -9.47
CA PRO A 473 -15.91 11.17 -10.27
C PRO A 473 -14.63 11.72 -9.63
N ALA A 474 -14.71 12.81 -8.85
CA ALA A 474 -13.56 13.42 -8.21
C ALA A 474 -13.00 12.56 -7.07
N GLU A 475 -13.88 12.03 -6.21
CA GLU A 475 -13.50 11.19 -5.08
C GLU A 475 -13.16 9.77 -5.51
N ASP A 476 -13.98 9.19 -6.38
CA ASP A 476 -13.78 7.84 -6.92
C ASP A 476 -12.51 7.80 -7.78
N GLY A 477 -12.22 8.87 -8.54
CA GLY A 477 -11.00 8.97 -9.36
C GLY A 477 -9.73 9.09 -8.52
N ALA A 478 -9.76 9.91 -7.47
CA ALA A 478 -8.66 10.02 -6.52
C ALA A 478 -8.41 8.68 -5.79
N THR A 479 -9.49 8.02 -5.36
CA THR A 479 -9.45 6.71 -4.69
C THR A 479 -8.94 5.61 -5.63
N CYS A 480 -9.34 5.63 -6.90
CA CYS A 480 -8.86 4.70 -7.93
C CYS A 480 -7.35 4.81 -8.10
N LEU A 481 -6.83 6.01 -8.38
CA LEU A 481 -5.40 6.24 -8.57
C LEU A 481 -4.58 5.90 -7.31
N GLU A 482 -5.08 6.22 -6.13
CA GLU A 482 -4.43 5.89 -4.85
C GLU A 482 -4.38 4.38 -4.58
N ASN A 483 -5.43 3.63 -4.94
CA ASN A 483 -5.41 2.17 -4.84
C ASN A 483 -4.47 1.52 -5.89
N VAL A 484 -4.44 2.05 -7.11
CA VAL A 484 -3.49 1.60 -8.15
C VAL A 484 -2.05 1.80 -7.67
N ARG A 485 -1.75 2.97 -7.10
CA ARG A 485 -0.44 3.24 -6.46
C ARG A 485 -0.12 2.20 -5.40
N CYS A 486 -1.07 1.90 -4.52
CA CYS A 486 -0.86 0.91 -3.46
C CYS A 486 -0.61 -0.51 -4.00
N GLY A 487 -1.32 -0.91 -5.07
CA GLY A 487 -1.11 -2.20 -5.73
C GLY A 487 0.25 -2.30 -6.42
N VAL A 488 0.67 -1.25 -7.13
CA VAL A 488 2.00 -1.20 -7.78
C VAL A 488 3.13 -1.24 -6.75
N MET A 489 3.02 -0.47 -5.66
CA MET A 489 4.00 -0.47 -4.57
C MET A 489 4.11 -1.84 -3.90
N GLU A 490 2.99 -2.51 -3.64
CA GLU A 490 2.98 -3.84 -3.04
C GLU A 490 3.66 -4.89 -3.93
N ASP A 491 3.36 -4.88 -5.24
CA ASP A 491 3.99 -5.78 -6.20
C ASP A 491 5.49 -5.50 -6.35
N GLU A 492 5.90 -4.22 -6.37
CA GLU A 492 7.32 -3.86 -6.45
C GLU A 492 8.08 -4.30 -5.19
N LEU A 493 7.49 -4.09 -4.00
CA LEU A 493 8.04 -4.58 -2.74
C LEU A 493 8.13 -6.10 -2.71
N ASN A 494 7.11 -6.82 -3.20
CA ASN A 494 7.12 -8.26 -3.23
C ASN A 494 8.19 -8.79 -4.19
N ARG A 495 8.21 -8.29 -5.43
CA ARG A 495 9.09 -8.74 -6.51
C ARG A 495 10.56 -8.51 -6.15
N ARG A 496 10.91 -7.29 -5.70
CA ARG A 496 12.30 -6.94 -5.37
C ARG A 496 12.71 -7.35 -3.94
N GLY A 497 11.75 -7.43 -3.03
CA GLY A 497 11.98 -7.91 -1.66
C GLY A 497 12.25 -9.41 -1.62
N SER A 498 11.50 -10.21 -2.41
CA SER A 498 11.65 -11.67 -2.45
C SER A 498 13.06 -12.09 -2.86
N THR A 499 13.65 -11.44 -3.87
CA THR A 499 15.03 -11.70 -4.29
C THR A 499 16.05 -11.34 -3.22
N ALA A 500 15.73 -10.37 -2.36
CA ALA A 500 16.60 -10.03 -1.25
C ALA A 500 16.42 -10.99 -0.07
N GLY A 501 15.30 -11.74 0.06
CA GLY A 501 14.96 -12.60 1.21
C GLY A 501 13.82 -12.07 2.10
N TRP A 502 13.08 -11.05 1.63
CA TRP A 502 11.89 -10.50 2.29
C TRP A 502 10.62 -11.08 1.67
N SER A 503 9.64 -11.44 2.50
CA SER A 503 8.36 -11.98 2.05
C SER A 503 7.20 -11.20 2.65
N ILE A 504 6.14 -10.98 1.86
CA ILE A 504 4.90 -10.40 2.36
C ILE A 504 4.12 -11.47 3.13
N LYS A 505 3.66 -11.13 4.33
CA LYS A 505 2.86 -12.00 5.21
C LYS A 505 1.47 -11.40 5.45
N LYS A 506 0.55 -12.24 5.92
CA LYS A 506 -0.79 -11.79 6.32
C LYS A 506 -0.68 -10.84 7.51
N ASN A 507 -1.58 -9.85 7.55
CA ASN A 507 -1.66 -8.91 8.65
C ASN A 507 -1.88 -9.65 9.99
N PRO A 508 -0.96 -9.50 10.97
CA PRO A 508 -1.07 -10.15 12.27
C PRO A 508 -1.88 -9.33 13.31
N LEU A 509 -2.24 -8.07 13.02
CA LEU A 509 -2.92 -7.16 13.96
C LEU A 509 -4.34 -6.79 13.50
N SER A 510 -5.21 -6.51 14.46
CA SER A 510 -6.54 -5.93 14.20
C SER A 510 -6.46 -4.46 13.78
N LYS A 511 -7.52 -3.93 13.14
CA LYS A 511 -7.56 -2.52 12.70
C LYS A 511 -7.48 -1.54 13.87
N ASP A 512 -8.07 -1.87 15.01
CA ASP A 512 -8.11 -0.98 16.18
C ASP A 512 -6.77 -0.95 16.92
N GLU A 513 -6.05 -2.07 17.00
CA GLU A 513 -4.68 -2.10 17.49
C GLU A 513 -3.77 -1.20 16.61
N LEU A 514 -3.93 -1.24 15.28
CA LEU A 514 -3.15 -0.39 14.38
C LEU A 514 -3.37 1.11 14.62
N ARG A 515 -4.61 1.50 14.90
CA ARG A 515 -4.99 2.90 15.18
C ARG A 515 -4.35 3.44 16.46
N SER A 516 -4.06 2.58 17.42
CA SER A 516 -3.47 3.01 18.71
C SER A 516 -1.98 3.41 18.61
N PHE A 517 -1.25 2.92 17.59
CA PHE A 517 0.18 3.24 17.39
C PHE A 517 0.43 4.24 16.25
N VAL A 518 -0.49 4.33 15.29
CA VAL A 518 -0.35 5.20 14.12
C VAL A 518 -1.14 6.49 14.38
N ASN A 519 -0.45 7.64 14.42
CA ASN A 519 -1.06 8.96 14.64
C ASN A 519 -1.96 9.44 13.46
N THR A 520 -2.14 8.60 12.44
CA THR A 520 -2.90 8.87 11.22
C THR A 520 -4.15 7.99 11.22
N ARG A 521 -5.34 8.62 11.16
CA ARG A 521 -6.62 7.89 11.17
C ARG A 521 -7.02 7.29 9.82
N GLU A 522 -6.37 7.73 8.74
CA GLU A 522 -6.73 7.38 7.37
C GLU A 522 -5.49 6.82 6.63
N TRP A 523 -5.55 5.56 6.24
CA TRP A 523 -4.57 4.91 5.36
C TRP A 523 -5.30 4.04 4.34
N THR A 524 -4.70 3.88 3.17
CA THR A 524 -5.27 3.13 2.06
C THR A 524 -4.97 1.63 2.22
N LYS A 525 -3.71 1.28 2.52
CA LYS A 525 -3.27 -0.11 2.57
C LYS A 525 -2.13 -0.32 3.57
N THR A 526 -2.08 -1.51 4.17
CA THR A 526 -0.98 -1.96 5.02
C THR A 526 -0.29 -3.16 4.39
N ILE A 527 1.04 -3.13 4.32
CA ILE A 527 1.86 -4.21 3.79
C ILE A 527 2.78 -4.71 4.91
N TRP A 528 2.81 -6.01 5.12
CA TRP A 528 3.58 -6.64 6.20
C TRP A 528 4.72 -7.46 5.63
N LEU A 529 5.94 -7.02 5.86
CA LEU A 529 7.16 -7.65 5.37
C LEU A 529 7.85 -8.40 6.50
N GLN A 530 8.28 -9.63 6.21
CA GLN A 530 9.07 -10.45 7.11
C GLN A 530 10.32 -10.97 6.38
N ARG A 531 11.46 -10.88 7.06
CA ARG A 531 12.76 -11.31 6.56
C ARG A 531 13.05 -12.77 6.92
N ALA A 532 13.58 -13.55 5.98
CA ALA A 532 14.09 -14.89 6.26
C ALA A 532 15.27 -14.83 7.25
N GLY A 533 15.24 -15.66 8.29
CA GLY A 533 16.23 -15.67 9.38
C GLY A 533 15.90 -14.77 10.58
N TRP A 534 14.78 -14.03 10.57
CA TRP A 534 14.27 -13.35 11.78
C TRP A 534 13.33 -14.26 12.59
N GLU A 535 13.20 -13.99 13.89
CA GLU A 535 12.18 -14.66 14.69
C GLU A 535 10.76 -14.34 14.16
N PRO A 536 9.78 -15.26 14.29
CA PRO A 536 8.44 -15.11 13.70
C PRO A 536 7.61 -13.91 14.16
N ASN A 537 8.06 -13.21 15.21
CA ASN A 537 7.37 -12.10 15.85
C ASN A 537 7.76 -10.73 15.26
N TRP A 538 8.86 -10.64 14.53
CA TRP A 538 9.35 -9.38 13.96
C TRP A 538 8.81 -9.13 12.56
N PHE A 539 8.26 -7.94 12.36
CA PHE A 539 7.72 -7.49 11.08
C PHE A 539 8.13 -6.05 10.77
N VAL A 540 8.33 -5.76 9.49
CA VAL A 540 8.35 -4.39 8.97
C VAL A 540 7.01 -4.12 8.31
N MET A 541 6.24 -3.19 8.89
CA MET A 541 4.97 -2.75 8.33
C MET A 541 5.19 -1.49 7.49
N VAL A 542 4.67 -1.50 6.26
CA VAL A 542 4.58 -0.33 5.39
C VAL A 542 3.13 0.13 5.35
N LEU A 543 2.89 1.33 5.87
CA LEU A 543 1.59 2.00 5.86
C LEU A 543 1.55 2.93 4.64
N LEU A 544 0.71 2.59 3.67
CA LEU A 544 0.48 3.40 2.48
C LEU A 544 -0.71 4.32 2.73
N SER A 545 -0.48 5.64 2.70
CA SER A 545 -1.51 6.64 2.94
C SER A 545 -1.45 7.80 1.94
N PRO A 546 -2.57 8.51 1.73
CA PRO A 546 -2.58 9.76 0.94
C PRO A 546 -1.63 10.83 1.52
N SER A 547 -1.41 10.80 2.84
CA SER A 547 -0.54 11.73 3.57
C SER A 547 0.96 11.40 3.48
N GLY A 548 1.33 10.26 2.91
CA GLY A 548 2.71 9.79 2.77
C GLY A 548 2.89 8.33 3.20
N ASP A 549 3.94 7.68 2.69
CA ASP A 549 4.24 6.29 3.01
C ASP A 549 5.12 6.22 4.27
N VAL A 550 4.70 5.46 5.28
CA VAL A 550 5.41 5.35 6.56
C VAL A 550 5.78 3.91 6.86
N TRP A 551 7.01 3.70 7.31
CA TRP A 551 7.55 2.38 7.61
C TRP A 551 7.75 2.22 9.11
N TRP A 552 7.35 1.08 9.65
CA TRP A 552 7.40 0.74 11.07
C TRP A 552 8.06 -0.62 11.28
N LEU A 553 8.88 -0.74 12.32
CA LEU A 553 9.38 -2.00 12.84
C LEU A 553 8.55 -2.39 14.07
N LEU A 554 8.01 -3.60 14.07
CA LEU A 554 7.07 -4.10 15.08
C LEU A 554 7.50 -5.47 15.61
N ASP A 555 7.40 -5.65 16.94
CA ASP A 555 7.46 -6.95 17.63
C ASP A 555 6.05 -7.37 18.05
N VAL A 556 5.47 -8.32 17.32
CA VAL A 556 4.10 -8.81 17.51
C VAL A 556 4.12 -10.17 18.21
N SER A 557 3.59 -10.22 19.43
CA SER A 557 3.42 -11.47 20.20
C SER A 557 2.29 -12.32 19.60
N ARG A 558 2.60 -13.52 19.10
CA ARG A 558 1.58 -14.46 18.59
C ARG A 558 0.67 -15.05 19.67
N ASN A 559 1.07 -15.01 20.94
CA ASN A 559 0.43 -15.78 22.02
C ASN A 559 -0.62 -14.98 22.83
N SER A 560 -0.98 -13.77 22.40
CA SER A 560 -1.87 -12.88 23.16
C SER A 560 -2.57 -11.91 22.21
N SER A 561 -3.65 -12.35 21.56
CA SER A 561 -4.56 -11.46 20.82
C SER A 561 -5.09 -10.38 21.77
N GLY A 562 -4.86 -9.09 21.46
CA GLY A 562 -5.33 -7.97 22.27
C GLY A 562 -4.27 -7.22 23.08
N GLN A 563 -2.98 -7.59 23.03
CA GLN A 563 -1.90 -6.79 23.62
C GLN A 563 -1.16 -5.96 22.55
N ALA A 564 -0.85 -4.71 22.91
CA ALA A 564 0.01 -3.81 22.15
C ALA A 564 1.32 -4.52 21.70
N PRO A 565 1.85 -4.22 20.50
CA PRO A 565 3.15 -4.72 20.08
C PRO A 565 4.18 -4.33 21.13
N ARG A 566 5.03 -5.30 21.48
CA ARG A 566 6.02 -5.19 22.55
C ARG A 566 7.06 -4.09 22.26
N LEU A 567 7.24 -3.78 20.97
CA LEU A 567 8.00 -2.66 20.48
C LEU A 567 7.34 -2.13 19.21
N SER A 568 7.23 -0.80 19.10
CA SER A 568 6.94 -0.12 17.85
C SER A 568 7.94 1.02 17.62
N SER A 569 8.55 1.07 16.44
CA SER A 569 9.48 2.13 16.09
C SER A 569 9.38 2.52 14.62
N LYS A 570 9.28 3.82 14.35
CA LYS A 570 9.17 4.37 13.00
C LYS A 570 10.54 4.39 12.33
N LEU A 571 10.64 3.79 11.14
CA LEU A 571 11.85 3.78 10.33
C LEU A 571 12.02 5.15 9.65
N PRO A 572 13.19 5.82 9.76
CA PRO A 572 13.44 7.13 9.18
C PRO A 572 13.82 7.01 7.70
N LEU A 573 12.87 6.60 6.87
CA LEU A 573 13.02 6.64 5.42
C LEU A 573 12.58 8.00 4.87
N ASN A 574 13.16 8.42 3.75
CA ASN A 574 12.73 9.63 3.04
C ASN A 574 11.25 9.49 2.65
N ARG A 575 10.51 10.60 2.68
CA ARG A 575 9.06 10.60 2.48
C ARG A 575 8.62 10.35 1.02
N GLY A 576 9.54 10.47 0.06
CA GLY A 576 9.30 10.12 -1.35
C GLY A 576 9.44 8.62 -1.64
N TYR A 577 9.24 8.23 -2.89
CA TYR A 577 9.38 6.84 -3.31
C TYR A 577 10.84 6.36 -3.17
N PRO A 578 11.12 5.32 -2.36
CA PRO A 578 12.47 4.80 -2.24
C PRO A 578 12.88 4.07 -3.52
N HIS A 579 14.13 4.25 -3.94
CA HIS A 579 14.70 3.42 -5.00
C HIS A 579 15.01 2.03 -4.45
N LEU A 580 14.10 1.07 -4.71
CA LEU A 580 14.16 -0.32 -4.21
C LEU A 580 15.25 -1.17 -4.91
N ASN A 581 16.50 -0.73 -4.90
CA ASN A 581 17.63 -1.52 -5.41
C ASN A 581 18.16 -2.52 -4.36
N ASN A 582 19.07 -3.40 -4.77
CA ASN A 582 19.69 -4.37 -3.85
C ASN A 582 20.39 -3.69 -2.66
N GLN A 583 20.96 -2.50 -2.87
CA GLN A 583 21.58 -1.70 -1.82
C GLN A 583 20.57 -1.21 -0.78
N PHE A 584 19.38 -0.77 -1.20
CA PHE A 584 18.28 -0.39 -0.30
C PHE A 584 17.88 -1.57 0.57
N TRP A 585 17.65 -2.76 0.00
CA TRP A 585 17.26 -3.93 0.78
C TRP A 585 18.35 -4.42 1.74
N SER A 586 19.62 -4.35 1.34
CA SER A 586 20.76 -4.63 2.22
C SER A 586 20.82 -3.65 3.39
N ASN A 587 20.68 -2.34 3.10
CA ASN A 587 20.68 -1.30 4.12
C ASN A 587 19.48 -1.40 5.05
N LEU A 588 18.28 -1.70 4.53
CA LEU A 588 17.08 -1.92 5.31
C LEU A 588 17.24 -3.11 6.25
N THR A 589 17.82 -4.22 5.76
CA THR A 589 18.10 -5.41 6.57
C THR A 589 19.09 -5.08 7.68
N LEU A 590 20.22 -4.42 7.34
CA LEU A 590 21.23 -4.00 8.29
C LEU A 590 20.67 -3.06 9.37
N PHE A 591 19.89 -2.06 8.96
CA PHE A 591 19.29 -1.08 9.86
C PHE A 591 18.22 -1.70 10.76
N ALA A 592 17.28 -2.46 10.18
CA ALA A 592 16.18 -3.04 10.94
C ALA A 592 16.69 -4.12 11.91
N THR A 593 17.63 -4.99 11.50
CA THR A 593 18.24 -5.97 12.41
C THR A 593 19.08 -5.29 13.51
N GLY A 594 19.77 -4.19 13.20
CA GLY A 594 20.47 -3.41 14.22
C GLY A 594 19.50 -2.77 15.24
N MET A 595 18.36 -2.26 14.79
CA MET A 595 17.29 -1.77 15.68
C MET A 595 16.69 -2.89 16.53
N ILE A 596 16.45 -4.08 15.96
CA ILE A 596 16.00 -5.26 16.71
C ILE A 596 17.00 -5.60 17.82
N ALA A 597 18.29 -5.72 17.48
CA ALA A 597 19.33 -6.05 18.45
C ALA A 597 19.36 -5.04 19.62
N GLN A 598 19.30 -3.75 19.30
CA GLN A 598 19.28 -2.70 20.32
C GLN A 598 18.03 -2.74 21.19
N ALA A 599 16.85 -2.94 20.61
CA ALA A 599 15.62 -3.00 21.36
C ALA A 599 15.58 -4.21 22.31
N VAL A 600 16.07 -5.37 21.86
CA VAL A 600 16.23 -6.56 22.68
C VAL A 600 17.19 -6.31 23.85
N ASP A 601 18.34 -5.69 23.57
CA ASP A 601 19.33 -5.35 24.60
C ASP A 601 18.79 -4.34 25.62
N GLN A 602 18.17 -3.25 25.16
CA GLN A 602 17.54 -2.25 26.02
C GLN A 602 16.48 -2.88 26.93
N ARG A 603 15.64 -3.77 26.38
CA ARG A 603 14.63 -4.48 27.16
C ARG A 603 15.24 -5.35 28.25
N LYS A 604 16.31 -6.11 27.95
CA LYS A 604 16.99 -6.93 28.97
C LYS A 604 17.69 -6.06 30.01
N LEU A 605 18.29 -4.95 29.62
CA LEU A 605 18.89 -4.00 30.55
C LEU A 605 17.85 -3.39 31.50
N TYR A 606 16.67 -3.02 30.98
CA TYR A 606 15.55 -2.59 31.81
C TYR A 606 15.09 -3.69 32.78
N GLN A 607 14.95 -4.94 32.33
CA GLN A 607 14.56 -6.07 33.19
C GLN A 607 15.56 -6.30 34.34
N HIS A 608 16.85 -6.05 34.11
CA HIS A 608 17.89 -6.16 35.12
C HIS A 608 18.16 -4.86 35.90
N ASN A 609 17.34 -3.81 35.72
CA ASN A 609 17.50 -2.49 36.37
C ASN A 609 18.88 -1.83 36.14
N ILE A 610 19.50 -2.08 34.98
CA ILE A 610 20.82 -1.49 34.63
C ILE A 610 20.59 -0.15 33.93
N LYS A 611 21.25 0.91 34.40
CA LYS A 611 21.20 2.24 33.77
C LYS A 611 21.86 2.20 32.40
N PHE A 612 21.18 2.73 31.39
CA PHE A 612 21.72 2.87 30.03
C PHE A 612 21.23 4.14 29.36
N ARG A 613 22.00 4.62 28.37
CA ARG A 613 21.69 5.81 27.57
C ARG A 613 21.98 5.55 26.08
N PRO A 614 21.00 5.69 25.18
CA PRO A 614 21.28 5.70 23.74
C PRO A 614 21.89 7.05 23.34
N GLN A 615 23.04 7.03 22.67
CA GLN A 615 23.75 8.21 22.20
C GLN A 615 23.83 8.23 20.67
N ALA A 616 23.40 9.31 20.03
CA ALA A 616 23.42 9.48 18.59
C ALA A 616 24.82 9.84 18.06
N THR A 617 25.77 8.92 18.15
CA THR A 617 27.13 9.08 17.59
C THR A 617 27.24 8.44 16.20
N ARG A 618 28.03 9.05 15.31
CA ARG A 618 28.22 8.55 13.93
C ARG A 618 29.04 7.26 13.97
N ASN A 619 28.40 6.12 13.66
CA ASN A 619 29.08 4.84 13.60
C ASN A 619 29.70 4.61 12.21
N TRP A 620 31.02 4.78 12.10
CA TRP A 620 31.78 4.63 10.86
C TRP A 620 31.83 3.20 10.32
N SER A 621 31.38 2.22 11.10
CA SER A 621 31.31 0.81 10.71
C SER A 621 30.09 0.49 9.85
N LEU A 622 29.11 1.40 9.81
CA LEU A 622 27.87 1.25 9.05
C LEU A 622 27.88 2.19 7.83
N PRO A 623 27.14 1.85 6.75
CA PRO A 623 26.93 2.77 5.63
C PRO A 623 26.41 4.12 6.11
N GLN A 624 26.80 5.23 5.46
CA GLN A 624 26.42 6.59 5.90
C GLN A 624 24.90 6.82 5.95
N GLN A 625 24.14 6.04 5.19
CA GLN A 625 22.68 6.05 5.12
C GLN A 625 22.01 5.33 6.32
N VAL A 626 22.77 4.56 7.11
CA VAL A 626 22.29 3.77 8.26
C VAL A 626 22.83 4.40 9.54
N ARG A 627 21.97 5.12 10.27
CA ARG A 627 22.32 5.75 11.55
C ARG A 627 21.69 5.00 12.72
N LEU A 628 22.49 4.15 13.37
CA LEU A 628 22.09 3.49 14.61
C LEU A 628 22.80 4.16 15.80
N PRO A 629 22.11 4.45 16.91
CA PRO A 629 22.73 5.03 18.10
C PRO A 629 23.71 4.05 18.74
N THR A 630 24.70 4.56 19.46
CA THR A 630 25.56 3.76 20.35
C THR A 630 24.84 3.59 21.69
N LEU A 631 24.82 2.39 22.26
CA LEU A 631 24.21 2.15 23.58
C LEU A 631 25.28 2.27 24.66
N GLU A 632 25.20 3.29 25.52
CA GLU A 632 26.06 3.46 26.69
C GLU A 632 25.43 2.76 27.89
N ILE A 633 26.17 1.85 28.52
CA ILE A 633 25.70 1.03 29.65
C ILE A 633 26.59 1.33 30.87
N ALA A 634 25.98 1.52 32.04
CA ALA A 634 26.72 1.69 33.29
C ALA A 634 27.29 0.35 33.76
N LEU A 635 28.62 0.27 33.84
CA LEU A 635 29.40 -0.89 34.25
C LEU A 635 29.19 -1.20 35.72
N SER A 636 29.02 -0.18 36.57
CA SER A 636 28.62 -0.27 37.97
C SER A 636 27.32 -1.04 38.17
N GLY A 637 26.38 -0.94 37.22
CA GLY A 637 25.13 -1.70 37.22
C GLY A 637 25.31 -3.18 36.89
N ILE A 638 26.41 -3.57 36.23
CA ILE A 638 26.73 -4.96 35.90
C ILE A 638 27.66 -5.57 36.97
N PHE A 639 28.69 -4.82 37.40
CA PHE A 639 29.68 -5.23 38.39
C PHE A 639 30.03 -4.06 39.34
N PRO A 640 29.33 -3.94 40.48
CA PRO A 640 29.51 -2.83 41.43
C PRO A 640 30.92 -2.72 42.01
N SER A 641 31.64 -3.84 42.13
CA SER A 641 32.99 -3.89 42.73
C SER A 641 34.12 -3.46 41.78
N MET A 642 33.84 -3.26 40.48
CA MET A 642 34.85 -2.93 39.48
C MET A 642 35.02 -1.41 39.24
N VAL A 643 34.07 -0.60 39.72
CA VAL A 643 34.03 0.85 39.48
C VAL A 643 33.62 1.55 40.77
N PHE A 644 34.47 2.43 41.30
CA PHE A 644 34.09 3.33 42.39
C PHE A 644 33.48 4.61 41.83
N ASP A 645 32.27 4.92 42.30
CA ASP A 645 31.54 6.15 42.05
C ASP A 645 32.19 7.29 42.84
N SER A 646 32.57 8.37 42.15
CA SER A 646 33.19 9.55 42.77
C SER A 646 32.21 10.73 42.74
N ALA A 647 30.98 10.50 43.17
CA ALA A 647 29.89 11.48 43.06
C ALA A 647 29.00 11.66 44.32
N ASP A 648 29.43 11.21 45.50
CA ASP A 648 28.67 11.41 46.77
C ASP A 648 29.49 12.11 47.88
N LYS A 649 30.28 13.12 47.51
CA LYS A 649 30.91 14.04 48.49
C LYS A 649 30.82 15.50 48.04
N GLU A 650 29.64 15.96 47.63
CA GLU A 650 29.39 17.40 47.44
C GLU A 650 27.89 17.70 47.33
N ASN A 651 27.11 17.43 48.39
CA ASN A 651 25.92 18.20 48.76
C ASN A 651 25.24 17.58 50.00
N ALA A 652 25.68 18.03 51.17
CA ALA A 652 24.93 17.88 52.42
C ALA A 652 24.93 19.22 53.16
N LYS A 653 24.26 20.21 52.59
CA LYS A 653 23.72 21.38 53.30
C LYS A 653 22.34 21.70 52.69
N ALA A 654 21.36 21.86 53.57
CA ALA A 654 19.91 21.89 53.35
C ALA A 654 19.33 20.49 53.06
N THR A 655 18.37 19.94 53.81
CA THR A 655 17.27 20.60 54.52
C THR A 655 16.75 19.65 55.61
N THR A 656 16.56 20.20 56.80
CA THR A 656 15.84 19.63 57.94
C THR A 656 14.34 19.53 57.60
N ALA A 657 13.71 18.37 57.85
CA ALA A 657 12.51 18.22 58.71
C ALA A 657 11.68 16.96 58.39
N LEU A 658 11.27 16.31 59.48
CA LEU A 658 10.07 15.45 59.69
C LEU A 658 10.09 13.98 59.23
N CYS A 659 10.41 13.11 60.20
CA CYS A 659 9.78 11.79 60.39
C CYS A 659 8.36 11.98 60.97
N PRO A 660 7.49 10.93 60.97
CA PRO A 660 7.53 9.96 62.08
C PRO A 660 7.29 8.49 61.65
N SER A 661 8.12 7.56 62.12
CA SER A 661 7.84 6.52 63.13
C SER A 661 7.05 5.29 62.65
N ASN A 662 7.71 4.12 62.67
CA ASN A 662 7.19 2.99 63.45
C ASN A 662 8.30 2.00 63.80
N GLU A 663 8.36 1.70 65.10
CA GLU A 663 9.22 0.75 65.77
C GLU A 663 8.74 -0.69 65.54
N SER A 664 9.65 -1.67 65.53
CA SER A 664 9.86 -2.54 66.71
C SER A 664 10.67 -3.81 66.38
N SER A 665 11.59 -4.09 67.31
CA SER A 665 12.07 -5.41 67.75
C SER A 665 12.92 -6.25 66.78
N GLY A 666 14.14 -6.70 67.09
CA GLY A 666 14.89 -6.72 68.36
C GLY A 666 15.56 -8.09 68.56
N ARG A 667 16.84 -8.06 68.97
CA ARG A 667 17.71 -9.13 69.53
C ARG A 667 18.49 -10.00 68.52
N SER A 668 19.81 -9.77 68.35
CA SER A 668 20.98 -10.15 69.22
C SER A 668 21.33 -11.65 69.06
N SER A 669 22.57 -12.13 68.95
CA SER A 669 23.86 -11.64 69.46
C SER A 669 25.01 -12.56 69.00
N VAL A 670 26.20 -11.97 68.83
CA VAL A 670 27.52 -12.46 69.28
C VAL A 670 28.12 -13.71 68.59
N ALA A 671 29.16 -13.48 67.78
CA ALA A 671 30.51 -14.01 68.00
C ALA A 671 31.49 -13.41 66.96
N GLN A 672 32.18 -12.33 67.34
CA GLN A 672 33.39 -11.85 66.69
C GLN A 672 34.53 -11.92 67.71
N SER A 673 35.59 -12.66 67.35
CA SER A 673 36.99 -12.52 67.80
C SER A 673 37.74 -13.65 67.08
N ALA A 674 38.87 -13.50 66.39
CA ALA A 674 39.78 -12.41 66.08
C ALA A 674 40.65 -12.87 64.90
N ALA A 675 41.13 -11.95 64.06
CA ALA A 675 42.50 -11.88 63.52
C ALA A 675 42.55 -10.87 62.36
N GLY A 676 43.18 -9.72 62.61
CA GLY A 676 43.45 -8.72 61.59
C GLY A 676 44.69 -9.04 60.76
N ALA A 677 44.57 -8.82 59.44
CA ALA A 677 45.60 -8.29 58.55
C ALA A 677 44.93 -7.83 57.24
N ASP A 678 45.08 -6.54 56.93
CA ASP A 678 44.89 -5.85 55.66
C ASP A 678 43.66 -6.17 54.78
N ILE A 679 42.65 -5.31 54.89
CA ILE A 679 41.58 -5.16 53.88
C ILE A 679 42.22 -4.61 52.59
N SER A 680 42.58 -5.50 51.68
CA SER A 680 43.04 -5.17 50.32
C SER A 680 41.89 -4.52 49.53
N THR A 681 41.86 -3.19 49.46
CA THR A 681 40.94 -2.46 48.58
C THR A 681 41.37 -2.64 47.12
N LYS A 682 40.60 -3.44 46.35
CA LYS A 682 40.75 -3.51 44.89
C LYS A 682 40.60 -2.10 44.31
N GLN A 683 41.50 -1.67 43.42
CA GLN A 683 41.37 -0.38 42.75
C GLN A 683 40.55 -0.53 41.46
N PRO A 684 39.71 0.47 41.07
CA PRO A 684 38.91 0.38 39.86
C PRO A 684 39.78 0.60 38.62
N TRP A 685 39.73 -0.35 37.67
CA TRP A 685 40.54 -0.28 36.44
C TRP A 685 39.79 0.35 35.25
N ALA A 686 38.45 0.26 35.23
CA ALA A 686 37.60 0.74 34.14
C ALA A 686 36.87 2.05 34.46
N ASN A 687 36.54 2.81 33.41
CA ASN A 687 35.51 3.84 33.49
C ASN A 687 34.12 3.19 33.58
N ASP A 688 33.16 3.92 34.15
CA ASP A 688 31.82 3.38 34.34
C ASP A 688 31.03 3.15 33.04
N ILE A 689 31.44 3.74 31.92
CA ILE A 689 30.65 3.69 30.68
C ILE A 689 31.19 2.62 29.74
N VAL A 690 30.32 1.67 29.37
CA VAL A 690 30.55 0.71 28.27
C VAL A 690 29.75 1.15 27.05
N SER A 691 30.42 1.43 25.93
CA SER A 691 29.77 1.82 24.68
C SER A 691 29.60 0.62 23.75
N VAL A 692 28.36 0.17 23.54
CA VAL A 692 28.03 -0.92 22.60
C VAL A 692 27.65 -0.35 21.24
N ARG A 693 28.40 -0.75 20.20
CA ARG A 693 28.19 -0.34 18.80
C ARG A 693 27.82 -1.54 17.95
N PHE A 694 26.69 -1.48 17.27
CA PHE A 694 26.33 -2.49 16.27
C PHE A 694 27.22 -2.34 15.02
N LYS A 695 27.91 -3.39 14.62
CA LYS A 695 28.87 -3.37 13.49
C LYS A 695 28.24 -3.90 12.21
N GLY A 696 27.37 -4.91 12.32
CA GLY A 696 26.65 -5.46 11.18
C GLY A 696 26.25 -6.91 11.37
N ILE A 697 25.94 -7.57 10.25
CA ILE A 697 25.41 -8.93 10.21
C ILE A 697 26.39 -9.80 9.42
N GLN A 698 26.67 -11.01 9.90
CA GLN A 698 27.47 -12.01 9.18
C GLN A 698 26.63 -13.29 8.99
N PRO A 699 26.65 -13.93 7.80
CA PRO A 699 26.06 -15.25 7.63
C PRO A 699 26.80 -16.26 8.52
N SER A 700 26.06 -17.12 9.24
CA SER A 700 26.66 -18.15 10.08
C SER A 700 27.36 -19.18 9.19
N SER A 701 28.69 -19.23 9.23
CA SER A 701 29.46 -20.31 8.63
C SER A 701 29.46 -21.51 9.59
N SER A 702 28.35 -22.25 9.65
CA SER A 702 28.38 -23.62 10.19
C SER A 702 28.69 -24.55 9.04
N THR A 703 29.90 -25.13 9.02
CA THR A 703 30.17 -26.35 8.24
C THR A 703 29.14 -27.39 8.68
N PRO A 704 28.34 -27.98 7.78
CA PRO A 704 27.32 -28.93 8.18
C PRO A 704 28.01 -30.19 8.73
N GLY A 705 27.71 -30.53 10.00
CA GLY A 705 27.93 -31.88 10.51
C GLY A 705 26.91 -32.86 9.90
N PRO A 706 27.16 -34.17 9.92
CA PRO A 706 26.45 -35.14 9.07
C PRO A 706 24.94 -35.29 9.34
N ASP A 707 24.41 -34.79 10.47
CA ASP A 707 23.08 -35.20 10.96
C ASP A 707 21.98 -34.11 10.96
N ASP A 708 22.27 -32.85 10.61
CA ASP A 708 21.27 -31.76 10.66
C ASP A 708 20.73 -31.36 9.27
N ALA A 709 19.98 -32.27 8.64
CA ALA A 709 19.37 -32.06 7.32
C ALA A 709 17.95 -31.43 7.34
N LYS A 710 17.57 -30.66 8.37
CA LYS A 710 16.24 -30.01 8.44
C LYS A 710 16.24 -28.60 9.03
N SER A 711 16.94 -27.65 8.40
CA SER A 711 16.47 -26.25 8.31
C SER A 711 17.20 -25.50 7.19
N PRO A 712 16.53 -24.99 6.14
CA PRO A 712 17.20 -24.47 4.94
C PRO A 712 17.27 -22.93 4.91
N ASP A 713 17.44 -22.26 6.05
CA ASP A 713 17.57 -20.79 6.09
C ASP A 713 18.95 -20.38 6.66
N PRO A 714 19.70 -19.49 5.98
CA PRO A 714 20.99 -19.02 6.48
C PRO A 714 20.76 -18.20 7.76
N LEU A 715 21.14 -18.77 8.91
CA LEU A 715 21.11 -18.05 10.17
C LEU A 715 22.10 -16.89 10.12
N PHE A 716 21.62 -15.70 10.45
CA PHE A 716 22.44 -14.51 10.51
C PHE A 716 22.88 -14.26 11.96
N THR A 717 24.15 -13.90 12.14
CA THR A 717 24.69 -13.53 13.45
C THR A 717 24.93 -12.03 13.50
N CYS A 718 24.41 -11.37 14.52
CA CYS A 718 24.65 -9.96 14.81
C CYS A 718 26.05 -9.80 15.40
N ILE A 719 26.81 -8.84 14.87
CA ILE A 719 28.13 -8.46 15.39
C ILE A 719 28.02 -7.08 16.04
N SER A 720 28.34 -7.02 17.33
CA SER A 720 28.38 -5.78 18.12
C SER A 720 29.72 -5.66 18.83
N ASP A 721 30.35 -4.50 18.76
CA ASP A 721 31.60 -4.21 19.46
C ASP A 721 31.27 -3.42 20.74
N ALA A 722 31.65 -3.94 21.91
CA ALA A 722 31.57 -3.23 23.20
C ALA A 722 32.92 -2.61 23.55
N ILE A 723 32.93 -1.30 23.78
CA ILE A 723 34.14 -0.51 24.01
C ILE A 723 34.17 -0.07 25.48
N ILE A 724 35.28 -0.38 26.16
CA ILE A 724 35.50 -0.06 27.57
C ILE A 724 36.77 0.78 27.67
N LYS A 725 36.65 1.97 28.27
CA LYS A 725 37.79 2.86 28.49
C LYS A 725 38.46 2.57 29.82
N VAL A 726 39.78 2.45 29.80
CA VAL A 726 40.59 2.14 30.99
C VAL A 726 41.02 3.44 31.68
N ARG A 727 40.93 3.50 33.02
CA ARG A 727 41.31 4.70 33.81
C ARG A 727 42.81 4.99 33.74
N ARG A 728 43.65 3.95 33.71
CA ARG A 728 45.13 4.04 33.72
C ARG A 728 45.76 3.22 32.59
N PRO A 729 45.77 3.73 31.34
CA PRO A 729 46.26 2.97 30.19
C PRO A 729 47.76 2.63 30.25
N ALA A 730 48.57 3.40 30.99
CA ALA A 730 50.01 3.18 31.12
C ALA A 730 50.38 1.80 31.71
N LYS A 731 49.50 1.22 32.54
CA LYS A 731 49.68 -0.12 33.14
C LYS A 731 49.53 -1.27 32.14
N PHE A 732 48.99 -1.00 30.96
CA PHE A 732 48.67 -2.00 29.94
C PHE A 732 49.61 -1.91 28.73
N THR A 733 50.75 -1.24 28.88
CA THR A 733 51.78 -1.05 27.84
C THR A 733 52.47 -2.36 27.44
N MET A 734 52.46 -3.38 28.31
CA MET A 734 53.04 -4.70 28.02
C MET A 734 52.17 -5.60 27.13
N LEU A 735 50.91 -5.24 26.86
CA LEU A 735 50.01 -6.02 26.00
C LEU A 735 50.42 -5.93 24.52
N LYS A 736 51.08 -6.97 24.01
CA LYS A 736 51.31 -7.15 22.57
C LYS A 736 50.06 -7.71 21.89
N GLY A 737 49.80 -7.34 20.63
CA GLY A 737 48.57 -7.69 19.92
C GLY A 737 48.25 -9.19 19.79
N HIS A 738 49.23 -10.09 19.90
CA HIS A 738 49.03 -11.54 19.87
C HIS A 738 48.55 -12.14 21.21
N MET A 739 48.64 -11.38 22.32
CA MET A 739 48.24 -11.81 23.66
C MET A 739 46.74 -11.61 23.93
N VAL A 740 46.05 -10.97 22.99
CA VAL A 740 44.62 -10.66 23.06
C VAL A 740 43.89 -11.60 22.08
N GLY A 741 42.94 -12.40 22.57
CA GLY A 741 42.24 -13.39 21.73
C GLY A 741 41.47 -12.77 20.56
N ARG A 742 41.08 -13.58 19.55
CA ARG A 742 40.43 -13.12 18.29
C ARG A 742 39.26 -12.13 18.44
N ASP A 743 38.54 -12.18 19.54
CA ASP A 743 37.33 -11.37 19.79
C ASP A 743 37.52 -10.23 20.81
N VAL A 744 38.76 -9.98 21.26
CA VAL A 744 39.10 -8.84 22.13
C VAL A 744 40.30 -8.12 21.52
N SER A 745 40.31 -6.80 21.57
CA SER A 745 41.43 -6.00 21.07
C SER A 745 41.74 -4.85 22.02
N TRP A 746 43.02 -4.50 22.14
CA TRP A 746 43.52 -3.40 22.96
C TRP A 746 44.05 -2.29 22.06
N ASN A 747 43.54 -1.07 22.23
CA ASN A 747 44.06 0.12 21.55
C ASN A 747 44.93 0.94 22.51
N ALA A 748 46.25 0.82 22.38
CA ALA A 748 47.20 1.54 23.22
C ALA A 748 47.16 3.06 23.07
N ARG A 749 46.69 3.60 21.92
CA ARG A 749 46.60 5.05 21.70
C ARG A 749 45.40 5.68 22.42
N THR A 750 44.26 4.98 22.44
CA THR A 750 43.02 5.51 23.05
C THR A 750 42.79 4.99 24.47
N GLY A 751 43.52 3.94 24.89
CA GLY A 751 43.35 3.32 26.20
C GLY A 751 42.05 2.53 26.32
N GLU A 752 41.61 1.90 25.22
CA GLU A 752 40.30 1.25 25.11
C GLU A 752 40.43 -0.24 24.80
N PHE A 753 39.63 -1.05 25.51
CA PHE A 753 39.35 -2.44 25.13
C PHE A 753 38.13 -2.49 24.23
N CYS A 754 38.24 -3.17 23.10
CA CYS A 754 37.13 -3.45 22.19
C CYS A 754 36.82 -4.94 22.17
N LEU A 755 35.61 -5.30 22.62
CA LEU A 755 35.10 -6.66 22.78
C LEU A 755 34.09 -6.95 21.67
N ARG A 756 34.45 -7.80 20.70
CA ARG A 756 33.58 -8.19 19.58
C ARG A 756 32.63 -9.31 19.97
N MET A 757 31.36 -9.01 20.17
CA MET A 757 30.32 -9.97 20.52
C MET A 757 29.59 -10.46 19.27
N ARG A 758 29.18 -11.73 19.32
CA ARG A 758 28.35 -12.38 18.31
C ARG A 758 27.08 -12.86 19.01
N SER A 759 25.90 -12.45 18.54
CA SER A 759 24.62 -12.91 19.06
C SER A 759 23.69 -13.35 17.93
N GLY A 760 22.81 -14.31 18.22
CA GLY A 760 21.70 -14.62 17.32
C GLY A 760 20.72 -13.43 17.21
N ILE A 761 20.01 -13.32 16.09
CA ILE A 761 18.94 -12.33 15.95
C ILE A 761 17.85 -12.62 17.00
N GLY A 762 17.48 -11.62 17.81
CA GLY A 762 16.53 -11.79 18.92
C GLY A 762 17.18 -12.13 20.28
N GLN A 763 18.48 -12.45 20.31
CA GLN A 763 19.22 -12.74 21.55
C GLN A 763 20.02 -11.52 22.01
N SER A 764 19.96 -11.25 23.32
CA SER A 764 20.73 -10.16 23.92
C SER A 764 22.20 -10.52 24.11
N ILE A 765 23.05 -9.51 23.94
CA ILE A 765 24.50 -9.59 24.16
C ILE A 765 24.90 -9.60 25.65
N LEU A 766 23.98 -9.31 26.58
CA LEU A 766 24.30 -9.02 27.98
C LEU A 766 25.11 -10.13 28.68
N GLU A 767 24.74 -11.41 28.49
CA GLU A 767 25.46 -12.53 29.11
C GLU A 767 26.86 -12.73 28.50
N SER A 768 27.00 -12.53 27.18
CA SER A 768 28.31 -12.54 26.52
C SER A 768 29.19 -11.38 27.00
N LEU A 769 28.59 -10.20 27.19
CA LEU A 769 29.26 -9.02 27.71
C LEU A 769 29.76 -9.26 29.15
N LYS A 770 28.90 -9.77 30.05
CA LYS A 770 29.27 -10.12 31.44
C LYS A 770 30.46 -11.06 31.49
N ALA A 771 30.43 -12.16 30.72
CA ALA A 771 31.49 -13.15 30.70
C ALA A 771 32.83 -12.54 30.23
N ARG A 772 32.81 -11.71 29.18
CA ARG A 772 34.01 -11.09 28.61
C ARG A 772 34.59 -10.00 29.52
N VAL A 773 33.74 -9.18 30.13
CA VAL A 773 34.17 -8.17 31.12
C VAL A 773 34.82 -8.85 32.32
N LYS A 774 34.22 -9.93 32.84
CA LYS A 774 34.79 -10.73 33.94
C LYS A 774 36.16 -11.32 33.58
N ALA A 775 36.35 -11.77 32.34
CA ALA A 775 37.66 -12.24 31.86
C ALA A 775 38.73 -11.13 31.85
N VAL A 776 38.36 -9.91 31.42
CA VAL A 776 39.26 -8.75 31.47
C VAL A 776 39.60 -8.39 32.92
N ASP A 777 38.61 -8.39 33.83
CA ASP A 777 38.81 -8.09 35.25
C ASP A 777 39.77 -9.07 35.95
N ARG A 778 39.66 -10.37 35.66
CA ARG A 778 40.59 -11.39 36.18
C ARG A 778 42.00 -11.17 35.64
N PHE A 779 42.12 -10.83 34.37
CA PHE A 779 43.42 -10.53 33.77
C PHE A 779 44.06 -9.28 34.39
N VAL A 780 43.27 -8.24 34.66
CA VAL A 780 43.74 -7.07 35.42
C VAL A 780 44.19 -7.49 36.82
N SER A 781 43.40 -8.31 37.52
CA SER A 781 43.74 -8.81 38.86
C SER A 781 45.06 -9.61 38.86
N PHE A 782 45.34 -10.38 37.80
CA PHE A 782 46.62 -11.05 37.60
C PHE A 782 47.77 -10.04 37.46
N LEU A 783 47.64 -9.03 36.59
CA LEU A 783 48.68 -8.01 36.40
C LEU A 783 48.96 -7.24 37.70
N GLU A 784 47.91 -6.84 38.43
CA GLU A 784 48.08 -6.14 39.71
C GLU A 784 48.75 -7.01 40.78
N SER A 785 48.50 -8.32 40.76
CA SER A 785 49.08 -9.26 41.71
C SER A 785 50.54 -9.59 41.35
N MET A 786 50.87 -9.65 40.07
CA MET A 786 52.24 -9.79 39.57
C MET A 786 53.12 -8.58 39.95
N ASP A 787 52.61 -7.36 39.79
CA ASP A 787 53.31 -6.13 40.21
C ASP A 787 53.60 -6.13 41.73
N ARG A 788 52.75 -6.77 42.54
CA ARG A 788 52.92 -6.87 44.00
C ARG A 788 53.94 -7.93 44.42
N ALA A 789 54.13 -8.98 43.64
CA ALA A 789 54.94 -10.16 44.00
C ALA A 789 56.47 -9.97 43.91
N LYS A 790 56.98 -8.77 43.58
CA LYS A 790 58.40 -8.34 43.62
C LYS A 790 59.44 -9.45 43.32
N GLY A 791 59.32 -10.09 42.15
CA GLY A 791 60.42 -10.86 41.53
C GLY A 791 60.54 -12.35 41.89
N SER A 792 59.65 -12.93 42.70
CA SER A 792 59.56 -14.40 42.94
C SER A 792 58.76 -15.15 41.88
N ILE A 793 58.00 -14.41 41.06
CA ILE A 793 57.13 -14.95 40.01
C ILE A 793 57.46 -14.24 38.68
N SER A 794 57.66 -15.01 37.62
CA SER A 794 57.88 -14.54 36.25
C SER A 794 56.75 -14.99 35.32
N ALA A 795 56.10 -14.06 34.62
CA ALA A 795 55.11 -14.41 33.61
C ALA A 795 55.78 -14.92 32.32
N GLU A 796 55.37 -16.09 31.83
CA GLU A 796 55.85 -16.65 30.55
C GLU A 796 54.93 -16.28 29.39
N SER A 797 53.62 -16.47 29.59
CA SER A 797 52.61 -16.10 28.61
C SER A 797 51.33 -15.69 29.30
N ALA A 798 50.79 -14.53 28.95
CA ALA A 798 49.55 -14.02 29.52
C ALA A 798 48.52 -13.81 28.41
N SER A 799 47.32 -14.35 28.56
CA SER A 799 46.20 -14.09 27.64
C SER A 799 44.90 -13.97 28.43
N LEU A 800 43.86 -13.42 27.80
CA LEU A 800 42.52 -13.33 28.39
C LEU A 800 41.86 -14.71 28.63
N LYS A 801 42.36 -15.77 27.99
CA LYS A 801 41.84 -17.13 28.16
C LYS A 801 42.63 -17.94 29.17
N ALA A 802 43.95 -17.77 29.20
CA ALA A 802 44.83 -18.49 30.11
C ALA A 802 46.06 -17.65 30.42
N VAL A 803 46.54 -17.75 31.65
CA VAL A 803 47.75 -17.09 32.10
C VAL A 803 48.71 -18.13 32.66
N THR A 804 49.93 -18.13 32.14
CA THR A 804 50.98 -19.05 32.53
C THR A 804 52.14 -18.27 33.10
N PHE A 805 52.49 -18.60 34.34
CA PHE A 805 53.60 -18.01 35.05
C PHE A 805 54.45 -19.10 35.68
N SER A 806 55.70 -18.77 35.92
CA SER A 806 56.65 -19.60 36.63
C SER A 806 57.00 -18.97 37.97
N TYR A 807 57.16 -19.79 39.01
CA TYR A 807 57.48 -19.35 40.36
C TYR A 807 58.66 -20.14 40.91
N GLY A 808 59.43 -19.51 41.79
CA GLY A 808 60.62 -20.10 42.43
C GLY A 808 60.76 -19.67 43.89
N PRO A 809 61.79 -20.16 44.59
CA PRO A 809 62.02 -19.79 45.98
C PRO A 809 62.24 -18.27 46.13
N PRO A 810 61.79 -17.66 47.23
CA PRO A 810 62.04 -16.24 47.49
C PRO A 810 63.55 -15.98 47.56
N LYS A 811 64.04 -14.97 46.84
CA LYS A 811 65.46 -14.61 46.85
C LYS A 811 65.84 -14.05 48.23
N SER A 812 66.52 -14.85 49.05
CA SER A 812 67.24 -14.36 50.22
C SER A 812 68.67 -14.00 49.83
N GLU A 813 69.20 -12.90 50.38
CA GLU A 813 70.51 -12.33 50.03
C GLU A 813 71.67 -13.25 50.48
N ALA A 814 72.65 -13.43 49.58
CA ALA A 814 73.93 -14.14 49.73
C ALA A 814 73.83 -15.65 50.07
N THR A 815 74.25 -16.60 49.23
CA THR A 815 75.62 -16.80 48.75
C THR A 815 75.65 -17.81 47.59
N ASP A 816 76.58 -17.57 46.67
CA ASP A 816 77.23 -18.44 45.68
C ASP A 816 76.50 -19.27 44.61
N LYS A 817 77.09 -19.15 43.42
CA LYS A 817 76.74 -19.70 42.12
C LYS A 817 77.07 -21.20 42.06
N SER A 818 76.07 -22.06 41.96
CA SER A 818 76.06 -23.27 41.12
C SER A 818 74.88 -24.17 41.51
N GLU A 819 73.65 -23.74 41.21
CA GLU A 819 72.52 -24.63 40.95
C GLU A 819 71.45 -23.80 40.24
N THR A 820 71.08 -24.19 39.02
CA THR A 820 70.03 -23.51 38.25
C THR A 820 68.74 -23.53 39.06
N SER A 821 68.30 -22.38 39.55
CA SER A 821 67.04 -22.24 40.31
C SER A 821 65.89 -22.79 39.47
N ARG A 822 65.39 -23.97 39.81
CA ARG A 822 64.36 -24.68 39.06
C ARG A 822 63.04 -23.93 39.23
N LEU A 823 62.59 -23.25 38.18
CA LEU A 823 61.32 -22.53 38.16
C LEU A 823 60.18 -23.48 37.82
N TRP A 824 59.09 -23.44 38.59
CA TRP A 824 57.92 -24.30 38.42
C TRP A 824 56.81 -23.57 37.68
N LYS A 825 56.22 -24.21 36.66
CA LYS A 825 55.21 -23.61 35.80
C LYS A 825 53.79 -23.91 36.28
N VAL A 826 52.95 -22.87 36.29
CA VAL A 826 51.50 -22.94 36.60
C VAL A 826 50.72 -22.21 35.52
N THR A 827 49.68 -22.85 35.00
CA THR A 827 48.75 -22.26 34.04
C THR A 827 47.38 -22.11 34.66
N LEU A 828 46.89 -20.88 34.76
CA LEU A 828 45.53 -20.54 35.17
C LEU A 828 44.65 -20.42 33.93
N ASP A 829 43.62 -21.26 33.83
CA ASP A 829 42.61 -21.18 32.79
C ASP A 829 41.50 -20.21 33.22
N LEU A 830 41.47 -19.04 32.59
CA LEU A 830 40.55 -17.95 32.88
C LEU A 830 39.26 -18.03 32.04
N SER A 831 39.14 -19.03 31.16
CA SER A 831 38.05 -19.11 30.18
C SER A 831 36.67 -19.44 30.78
N ARG A 832 36.64 -20.07 31.96
CA ARG A 832 35.42 -20.54 32.64
C ARG A 832 34.93 -19.56 33.71
N ASN A 833 33.78 -19.82 34.33
CA ASN A 833 33.24 -18.99 35.41
C ASN A 833 34.09 -19.06 36.70
N ASP A 834 34.82 -20.15 36.89
CA ASP A 834 35.84 -20.35 37.92
C ASP A 834 37.19 -20.57 37.25
N ILE A 835 38.25 -20.13 37.90
CA ILE A 835 39.61 -20.26 37.39
C ILE A 835 40.09 -21.68 37.70
N ASP A 836 40.45 -22.41 36.65
CA ASP A 836 41.02 -23.75 36.77
C ASP A 836 42.55 -23.66 36.77
N VAL A 837 43.21 -24.50 37.58
CA VAL A 837 44.66 -24.48 37.78
C VAL A 837 45.24 -25.73 37.13
N LYS A 838 46.12 -25.55 36.15
CA LYS A 838 46.82 -26.62 35.44
C LYS A 838 48.32 -26.55 35.74
N MET A 839 48.95 -27.71 35.93
CA MET A 839 50.36 -27.83 36.30
C MET A 839 51.07 -28.92 35.52
N GLU A 840 52.39 -28.85 35.50
CA GLU A 840 53.25 -29.93 35.03
C GLU A 840 53.32 -31.07 36.07
N GLU A 841 53.44 -32.31 35.62
CA GLU A 841 53.48 -33.51 36.47
C GLU A 841 54.63 -33.50 37.49
N THR A 842 55.68 -32.73 37.22
CA THR A 842 56.87 -32.65 38.08
C THR A 842 56.72 -31.64 39.23
N ASN A 843 55.63 -30.86 39.28
CA ASN A 843 55.44 -29.75 40.23
C ASN A 843 55.14 -30.24 41.67
N PRO A 844 55.87 -29.77 42.70
CA PRO A 844 55.66 -30.19 44.10
C PRO A 844 54.28 -29.84 44.66
N HIS A 845 53.56 -28.88 44.08
CA HIS A 845 52.23 -28.47 44.53
C HIS A 845 51.07 -29.30 43.96
N LEU A 846 51.35 -30.28 43.08
CA LEU A 846 50.33 -31.14 42.48
C LEU A 846 49.41 -31.85 43.51
N PRO A 847 49.89 -32.33 44.68
CA PRO A 847 49.02 -32.94 45.70
C PRO A 847 48.01 -31.99 46.34
N VAL A 848 48.15 -30.68 46.15
CA VAL A 848 47.39 -29.62 46.85
C VAL A 848 46.59 -28.76 45.84
N ILE A 849 46.31 -29.31 44.66
CA ILE A 849 45.65 -28.60 43.55
C ILE A 849 44.24 -28.11 43.92
N ASP A 850 43.49 -28.86 44.73
CA ASP A 850 42.14 -28.50 45.19
C ASP A 850 42.15 -27.26 46.10
N LEU A 851 43.13 -27.17 47.01
CA LEU A 851 43.34 -25.97 47.84
C LEU A 851 43.73 -24.77 46.97
N MET A 852 44.54 -24.98 45.94
CA MET A 852 44.92 -23.90 45.02
C MET A 852 43.72 -23.39 44.21
N GLN A 853 42.85 -24.27 43.72
CA GLN A 853 41.60 -23.88 43.07
C GLN A 853 40.71 -23.08 44.04
N ASN A 854 40.63 -23.48 45.31
CA ASN A 854 39.88 -22.75 46.34
C ASN A 854 40.49 -21.37 46.65
N LEU A 855 41.82 -21.26 46.72
CA LEU A 855 42.52 -20.00 46.97
C LEU A 855 42.34 -19.00 45.83
N VAL A 856 42.45 -19.46 44.58
CA VAL A 856 42.32 -18.60 43.40
C VAL A 856 40.89 -18.07 43.22
N ASN A 857 39.89 -18.89 43.55
CA ASN A 857 38.48 -18.51 43.45
C ASN A 857 37.92 -17.86 44.74
N GLY A 858 38.74 -17.73 45.79
CA GLY A 858 38.39 -17.10 47.06
C GLY A 858 38.40 -15.56 47.06
N THR A 859 38.14 -14.96 48.22
CA THR A 859 37.96 -13.50 48.41
C THR A 859 39.14 -12.64 47.97
N ASN A 860 40.37 -13.16 48.13
CA ASN A 860 41.61 -12.48 47.78
C ASN A 860 42.11 -12.81 46.36
N GLY A 861 41.37 -13.66 45.61
CA GLY A 861 41.60 -13.99 44.20
C GLY A 861 42.99 -14.55 43.89
N ILE A 862 43.44 -14.31 42.65
CA ILE A 862 44.76 -14.76 42.14
C ILE A 862 45.92 -14.25 43.02
N GLY A 863 45.77 -13.09 43.69
CA GLY A 863 46.79 -12.53 44.56
C GLY A 863 47.10 -13.39 45.80
N ALA A 864 46.11 -14.10 46.35
CA ALA A 864 46.33 -15.05 47.45
C ALA A 864 47.23 -16.21 47.00
N LEU A 865 46.97 -16.74 45.80
CA LEU A 865 47.76 -17.82 45.23
C LEU A 865 49.21 -17.38 44.97
N MET A 866 49.41 -16.20 44.40
CA MET A 866 50.75 -15.68 44.08
C MET A 866 51.60 -15.44 45.33
N ASN A 867 50.99 -15.05 46.45
CA ASN A 867 51.71 -14.89 47.71
C ASN A 867 52.01 -16.25 48.38
N TRP A 868 51.09 -17.20 48.27
CA TRP A 868 51.22 -18.51 48.92
C TRP A 868 52.25 -19.41 48.24
N LEU A 869 52.25 -19.48 46.89
CA LEU A 869 53.10 -20.40 46.11
C LEU A 869 54.60 -20.35 46.46
N PRO A 870 55.27 -19.18 46.56
CA PRO A 870 56.67 -19.13 46.96
C PRO A 870 56.90 -19.50 48.44
N GLN A 871 55.92 -19.25 49.32
CA GLN A 871 56.04 -19.51 50.76
C GLN A 871 55.84 -20.99 51.12
N SER A 872 55.00 -21.72 50.38
CA SER A 872 54.72 -23.15 50.59
C SER A 872 55.72 -24.08 49.90
N LEU A 873 56.52 -23.56 48.96
CA LEU A 873 57.42 -24.36 48.12
C LEU A 873 58.42 -25.24 48.91
N PRO A 874 59.16 -24.74 49.94
CA PRO A 874 60.13 -25.58 50.66
C PRO A 874 59.50 -26.77 51.38
N ALA A 875 58.31 -26.58 51.95
CA ALA A 875 57.59 -27.64 52.66
C ALA A 875 57.10 -28.74 51.69
N LEU A 876 56.53 -28.35 50.55
CA LEU A 876 55.99 -29.30 49.57
C LEU A 876 57.09 -30.00 48.76
N GLU A 877 58.24 -29.37 48.57
CA GLU A 877 59.42 -30.03 48.00
C GLU A 877 59.96 -31.13 48.92
N ALA A 878 60.00 -30.90 50.23
CA ALA A 878 60.34 -31.95 51.20
C ALA A 878 59.32 -33.10 51.17
N VAL A 879 58.01 -32.81 51.14
CA VAL A 879 56.96 -33.83 51.01
C VAL A 879 57.09 -34.63 49.71
N LYS A 880 57.49 -33.99 48.60
CA LYS A 880 57.75 -34.67 47.34
C LYS A 880 58.91 -35.66 47.47
N LYS A 881 60.04 -35.24 48.06
CA LYS A 881 61.20 -36.11 48.34
C LYS A 881 60.83 -37.28 49.28
N ILE A 882 60.03 -37.02 50.31
CA ILE A 882 59.49 -38.06 51.19
C ILE A 882 58.70 -39.07 50.34
N ARG A 883 57.74 -38.61 49.54
CA ARG A 883 56.94 -39.51 48.68
C ARG A 883 57.81 -40.34 47.75
N GLU A 884 58.81 -39.74 47.11
CA GLU A 884 59.77 -40.46 46.24
C GLU A 884 60.52 -41.56 47.00
N SER A 885 61.00 -41.28 48.23
CA SER A 885 61.68 -42.27 49.06
C SER A 885 60.78 -43.42 49.56
N TRP A 886 59.46 -43.20 49.61
CA TRP A 886 58.48 -44.21 50.01
C TRP A 886 57.96 -45.06 48.85
N ILE A 887 58.29 -44.74 47.58
CA ILE A 887 57.92 -45.58 46.43
C ILE A 887 58.50 -46.99 46.58
N ASP A 888 59.77 -47.10 46.98
CA ASP A 888 60.44 -48.38 47.19
C ASP A 888 59.81 -49.15 48.36
N VAL A 889 59.48 -48.46 49.45
CA VAL A 889 58.83 -49.03 50.65
C VAL A 889 57.41 -49.55 50.33
N GLU A 890 56.66 -48.81 49.52
CA GLU A 890 55.34 -49.21 49.02
C GLU A 890 55.43 -50.40 48.07
N SER A 891 56.45 -50.43 47.19
CA SER A 891 56.68 -51.55 46.26
C SER A 891 56.97 -52.86 47.00
N GLN A 892 57.62 -52.78 48.16
CA GLN A 892 57.93 -53.92 49.04
C GLN A 892 56.77 -54.27 49.99
N ARG A 893 55.61 -53.57 49.91
CA ARG A 893 54.43 -53.72 50.79
C ARG A 893 54.72 -53.50 52.28
N GLN A 894 55.75 -52.74 52.63
CA GLN A 894 56.18 -52.53 54.02
C GLN A 894 55.51 -51.30 54.66
N GLY A 895 54.93 -50.41 53.87
CA GLY A 895 54.24 -49.23 54.35
C GLY A 895 53.64 -48.38 53.24
N ARG A 896 53.00 -47.28 53.60
CA ARG A 896 52.42 -46.27 52.70
C ARG A 896 52.55 -44.89 53.33
N PHE A 897 52.84 -43.86 52.54
CA PHE A 897 52.83 -42.47 52.98
C PHE A 897 51.67 -41.70 52.35
N LYS A 898 50.93 -40.93 53.17
CA LYS A 898 49.84 -40.06 52.70
C LYS A 898 50.02 -38.66 53.25
N PHE A 899 49.88 -37.68 52.37
CA PHE A 899 49.95 -36.26 52.69
C PHE A 899 48.65 -35.58 52.27
N THR A 900 48.09 -34.75 53.15
CA THR A 900 46.91 -33.91 52.88
C THR A 900 47.11 -32.52 53.47
N MET A 901 46.56 -31.50 52.80
CA MET A 901 46.64 -30.10 53.21
C MET A 901 45.31 -29.42 52.89
N ASP A 902 44.47 -29.23 53.91
CA ASP A 902 43.09 -28.76 53.76
C ASP A 902 42.99 -27.22 53.82
N SER A 903 44.00 -26.56 54.38
CA SER A 903 44.10 -25.09 54.50
C SER A 903 45.54 -24.63 54.28
N ALA A 904 45.73 -23.36 53.89
CA ALA A 904 47.06 -22.76 53.72
C ALA A 904 47.94 -22.84 55.00
N ASP A 905 47.30 -22.95 56.16
CA ASP A 905 47.95 -22.92 57.47
C ASP A 905 47.98 -24.30 58.19
N GLU A 906 47.46 -25.36 57.58
CA GLU A 906 47.33 -26.69 58.20
C GLU A 906 47.71 -27.82 57.23
N MET A 907 48.67 -28.68 57.62
CA MET A 907 49.10 -29.88 56.89
C MET A 907 49.02 -31.13 57.77
N SER A 908 48.81 -32.29 57.16
CA SER A 908 48.82 -33.57 57.86
C SER A 908 49.63 -34.62 57.12
N LEU A 909 50.53 -35.30 57.84
CA LEU A 909 51.38 -36.38 57.35
C LEU A 909 50.95 -37.69 58.01
N GLU A 910 50.49 -38.65 57.23
CA GLU A 910 50.07 -39.98 57.70
C GLU A 910 51.02 -41.05 57.17
N TYR A 911 51.66 -41.76 58.09
CA TYR A 911 52.52 -42.89 57.78
C TYR A 911 51.82 -44.18 58.17
N PHE A 912 51.79 -45.15 57.26
CA PHE A 912 51.27 -46.49 57.49
C PHE A 912 52.43 -47.48 57.34
N LEU A 913 52.61 -48.37 58.32
CA LEU A 913 53.63 -49.42 58.31
C LEU A 913 52.95 -50.79 58.51
N VAL A 914 53.48 -51.84 57.90
CA VAL A 914 52.97 -53.20 58.03
C VAL A 914 54.00 -54.03 58.82
N ARG A 915 53.56 -54.70 59.89
CA ARG A 915 54.37 -55.68 60.63
C ARG A 915 53.86 -57.09 60.36
N ILE A 916 54.77 -58.05 60.22
CA ILE A 916 54.45 -59.48 60.28
C ILE A 916 54.49 -59.88 61.76
N GLY A 917 53.33 -60.15 62.36
CA GLY A 917 53.25 -60.63 63.74
C GLY A 917 53.61 -62.13 63.85
N PRO A 918 53.84 -62.66 65.06
CA PRO A 918 54.04 -64.09 65.27
C PRO A 918 52.70 -64.80 64.98
N GLY A 919 52.56 -65.34 63.77
CA GLY A 919 51.31 -65.89 63.22
C GLY A 919 51.00 -65.52 61.77
N ASN A 920 51.96 -64.94 61.01
CA ASN A 920 51.85 -64.64 59.57
C ASN A 920 50.64 -63.75 59.17
N SER A 921 50.07 -63.04 60.15
CA SER A 921 48.96 -62.10 59.97
C SER A 921 49.52 -60.67 59.90
N PRO A 922 49.24 -59.88 58.84
CA PRO A 922 49.74 -58.52 58.73
C PRO A 922 49.03 -57.60 59.73
N ALA A 923 49.79 -57.00 60.65
CA ALA A 923 49.32 -55.95 61.56
C ALA A 923 49.66 -54.57 60.98
N HIS A 924 48.63 -53.78 60.68
CA HIS A 924 48.78 -52.42 60.15
C HIS A 924 48.94 -51.42 61.30
N ARG A 925 50.00 -50.61 61.24
CA ARG A 925 50.32 -49.55 62.22
C ARG A 925 50.28 -48.21 61.50
N SER A 926 49.74 -47.17 62.11
CA SER A 926 49.76 -45.84 61.53
C SER A 926 50.05 -44.75 62.54
N ILE A 927 50.71 -43.69 62.07
CA ILE A 927 50.94 -42.45 62.82
C ILE A 927 50.55 -41.27 61.94
N ALA A 928 49.79 -40.34 62.52
CA ALA A 928 49.43 -39.09 61.88
C ALA A 928 50.14 -37.93 62.62
N LEU A 929 50.78 -37.05 61.87
CA LEU A 929 51.38 -35.81 62.36
C LEU A 929 50.60 -34.63 61.78
N LEU A 930 50.31 -33.64 62.62
CA LEU A 930 49.64 -32.40 62.26
C LEU A 930 50.64 -31.25 62.31
N GLY A 931 50.73 -30.50 61.22
CA GLY A 931 51.48 -29.26 61.10
C GLY A 931 50.54 -28.08 61.05
N HIS A 932 50.71 -27.08 61.93
CA HIS A 932 49.92 -25.84 61.90
C HIS A 932 50.84 -24.61 61.95
N ILE A 933 50.48 -23.53 61.24
CA ILE A 933 51.24 -22.27 61.29
C ILE A 933 50.87 -21.49 62.56
N LYS A 934 51.88 -21.11 63.38
CA LYS A 934 51.73 -20.11 64.45
C LYS A 934 52.68 -18.96 64.22
N ARG A 935 52.22 -17.73 64.46
CA ARG A 935 53.07 -16.54 64.37
C ARG A 935 53.87 -16.37 65.66
N ARG A 936 55.19 -16.33 65.55
CA ARG A 936 56.11 -15.95 66.64
C ARG A 936 56.84 -14.67 66.23
N ARG A 937 56.70 -13.59 67.00
CA ARG A 937 57.31 -12.27 66.73
C ARG A 937 57.01 -11.72 65.32
N GLY A 938 55.81 -11.96 64.81
CA GLY A 938 55.40 -11.49 63.47
C GLY A 938 55.79 -12.42 62.31
N GLU A 939 56.66 -13.41 62.52
CA GLU A 939 57.04 -14.40 61.50
C GLU A 939 56.22 -15.70 61.63
N PRO A 940 55.78 -16.31 60.51
CA PRO A 940 55.10 -17.60 60.53
C PRO A 940 56.08 -18.75 60.79
N TRP A 941 55.75 -19.61 61.75
CA TRP A 941 56.49 -20.84 62.06
C TRP A 941 55.55 -22.04 61.93
N TRP A 942 56.01 -23.09 61.24
CA TRP A 942 55.31 -24.37 61.18
C TRP A 942 55.57 -25.15 62.46
N HIS A 943 54.53 -25.59 63.13
CA HIS A 943 54.60 -26.44 64.32
C HIS A 943 54.05 -27.82 63.99
N ILE A 944 54.89 -28.85 64.04
CA ILE A 944 54.52 -30.25 63.79
C ILE A 944 54.40 -30.98 65.12
N GLN A 945 53.29 -31.69 65.30
CA GLN A 945 52.98 -32.48 66.50
C GLN A 945 52.28 -33.79 66.11
N ARG A 946 52.36 -34.82 66.96
CA ARG A 946 51.62 -36.07 66.74
C ARG A 946 50.12 -35.83 66.97
N LYS A 947 49.28 -36.32 66.06
CA LYS A 947 47.82 -36.27 66.18
C LYS A 947 47.39 -37.25 67.29
N SER A 948 46.99 -36.72 68.44
CA SER A 948 46.41 -37.54 69.51
C SER A 948 45.00 -37.98 69.11
N LEU A 949 44.73 -39.29 69.21
CA LEU A 949 43.41 -39.86 68.94
C LEU A 949 42.42 -39.65 70.10
N THR A 950 42.88 -39.17 71.25
CA THR A 950 42.06 -38.84 72.43
C THR A 950 42.55 -37.53 73.06
N ASN A 951 41.64 -36.57 73.26
CA ASN A 951 41.97 -35.27 73.87
C ASN A 951 42.42 -35.47 75.32
N GLY A 952 43.70 -35.20 75.62
CA GLY A 952 44.16 -34.87 76.98
C GLY A 952 45.03 -35.89 77.72
N MET A 953 45.45 -37.01 77.12
CA MET A 953 46.48 -37.89 77.71
C MET A 953 47.81 -37.80 76.94
N SER A 954 48.92 -37.94 77.66
CA SER A 954 50.29 -38.02 77.15
C SER A 954 50.37 -38.98 75.96
N PRO A 955 51.21 -38.70 74.93
CA PRO A 955 51.31 -39.59 73.78
C PRO A 955 51.67 -41.01 74.25
N PRO A 956 51.00 -42.06 73.74
CA PRO A 956 51.33 -43.43 74.11
C PRO A 956 52.81 -43.70 73.80
N ASP A 957 53.52 -44.34 74.74
CA ASP A 957 54.94 -44.66 74.63
C ASP A 957 55.12 -45.86 73.68
N ASP A 958 54.86 -45.59 72.40
CA ASP A 958 54.94 -46.56 71.30
C ASP A 958 56.32 -46.49 70.63
N GLU A 959 56.65 -47.50 69.82
CA GLU A 959 57.86 -47.53 68.98
C GLU A 959 58.07 -46.24 68.14
N PHE A 960 56.97 -45.60 67.71
CA PHE A 960 57.03 -44.30 67.04
C PHE A 960 57.46 -43.15 67.96
N THR A 961 57.04 -43.14 69.22
CA THR A 961 57.46 -42.13 70.20
C THR A 961 58.95 -42.26 70.48
N ASN A 962 59.48 -43.49 70.53
CA ASN A 962 60.91 -43.75 70.66
C ASN A 962 61.72 -43.31 69.44
N ALA A 963 61.23 -43.59 68.22
CA ALA A 963 61.90 -43.16 66.99
C ALA A 963 61.90 -41.64 66.79
N LEU A 964 60.86 -40.96 67.26
CA LEU A 964 60.68 -39.51 67.11
C LEU A 964 61.36 -38.71 68.25
N ARG A 965 61.60 -39.30 69.42
CA ARG A 965 62.26 -38.64 70.57
C ARG A 965 63.56 -37.89 70.22
N PRO A 966 64.47 -38.39 69.35
CA PRO A 966 65.67 -37.66 68.92
C PRO A 966 65.37 -36.37 68.15
N VAL A 967 64.29 -36.35 67.37
CA VAL A 967 63.88 -35.19 66.58
C VAL A 967 63.13 -34.17 67.47
N TRP A 968 62.39 -34.62 68.49
CA TRP A 968 61.58 -33.74 69.35
C TRP A 968 62.42 -32.99 70.38
N ASN A 969 63.57 -33.58 70.76
CA ASN A 969 64.55 -33.00 71.66
C ASN A 969 65.76 -32.40 70.93
N GLY A 970 65.81 -32.55 69.60
CA GLY A 970 66.90 -32.10 68.75
C GLY A 970 66.78 -30.64 68.29
N ARG A 971 67.83 -30.16 67.64
CA ARG A 971 67.85 -28.89 66.89
C ARG A 971 68.59 -29.12 65.58
N GLY A 972 68.05 -28.59 64.48
CA GLY A 972 68.66 -28.66 63.15
C GLY A 972 68.73 -27.30 62.48
N GLY A 973 69.05 -27.29 61.18
CA GLY A 973 69.12 -26.08 60.35
C GLY A 973 67.78 -25.32 60.35
N ASN A 974 67.66 -24.31 61.22
CA ASN A 974 66.47 -23.46 61.35
C ASN A 974 65.16 -24.16 61.81
N TRP A 975 65.28 -25.28 62.53
CA TRP A 975 64.16 -25.89 63.26
C TRP A 975 64.55 -26.26 64.70
N ASN A 976 63.58 -26.20 65.61
CA ASN A 976 63.77 -26.49 67.04
C ASN A 976 62.74 -27.52 67.52
N GLY A 977 63.20 -28.55 68.24
CA GLY A 977 62.35 -29.44 69.02
C GLY A 977 61.65 -28.74 70.19
N LEU A 978 60.45 -29.20 70.55
CA LEU A 978 59.54 -28.65 71.56
C LEU A 978 58.99 -29.73 72.52
N ASP A 979 59.76 -30.80 72.77
CA ASP A 979 59.48 -31.98 73.61
C ASP A 979 58.29 -32.86 73.15
N THR A 980 57.20 -32.24 72.71
CA THR A 980 55.95 -32.85 72.24
C THR A 980 55.74 -32.66 70.73
N GLY A 981 56.58 -31.85 70.10
CA GLY A 981 56.60 -31.59 68.66
C GLY A 981 57.89 -30.90 68.25
N ALA A 982 57.92 -30.35 67.04
CA ALA A 982 59.03 -29.54 66.54
C ALA A 982 58.50 -28.36 65.73
N ALA A 983 59.26 -27.27 65.64
CA ALA A 983 58.89 -26.09 64.88
C ALA A 983 59.99 -25.62 63.94
N GLY A 984 59.61 -25.33 62.69
CA GLY A 984 60.51 -24.88 61.63
C GLY A 984 60.04 -23.59 60.95
N ARG A 985 60.99 -22.77 60.51
CA ARG A 985 60.70 -21.59 59.67
C ARG A 985 60.23 -22.00 58.27
N THR A 986 59.36 -21.20 57.67
CA THR A 986 58.75 -21.45 56.35
C THR A 986 59.76 -21.49 55.20
N GLU A 987 60.89 -20.78 55.30
CA GLU A 987 61.78 -20.55 54.15
C GLU A 987 62.75 -21.69 53.86
N ASN A 988 63.09 -22.56 54.83
CA ASN A 988 63.94 -23.75 54.63
C ASN A 988 63.89 -24.72 55.84
N GLY A 989 63.75 -24.19 57.06
CA GLY A 989 63.79 -25.01 58.28
C GLY A 989 62.68 -26.07 58.36
N ILE A 990 61.52 -25.82 57.75
CA ILE A 990 60.45 -26.82 57.63
C ILE A 990 60.83 -28.00 56.72
N ALA A 991 61.62 -27.77 55.68
CA ALA A 991 62.02 -28.83 54.75
C ALA A 991 62.93 -29.84 55.44
N ASP A 992 63.95 -29.35 56.14
CA ASP A 992 64.88 -30.17 56.93
C ASP A 992 64.17 -30.90 58.08
N LEU A 993 63.19 -30.23 58.71
CA LEU A 993 62.39 -30.84 59.77
C LEU A 993 61.54 -32.00 59.25
N LEU A 994 60.88 -31.85 58.11
CA LEU A 994 60.05 -32.91 57.53
C LEU A 994 60.89 -34.11 57.08
N LEU A 995 62.07 -33.88 56.49
CA LEU A 995 62.96 -34.94 56.05
C LEU A 995 63.56 -35.72 57.24
N THR A 996 63.92 -35.05 58.33
CA THR A 996 64.43 -35.71 59.54
C THR A 996 63.36 -36.50 60.28
N ILE A 997 62.11 -36.00 60.33
CA ILE A 997 60.96 -36.77 60.82
C ILE A 997 60.75 -38.03 59.97
N ASP A 998 60.82 -37.89 58.65
CA ASP A 998 60.61 -38.99 57.73
C ASP A 998 61.69 -40.08 57.86
N GLU A 999 62.97 -39.69 57.94
CA GLU A 999 64.09 -40.63 58.12
C GLU A 999 63.93 -41.47 59.39
N ALA A 1000 63.50 -40.84 60.49
CA ALA A 1000 63.23 -41.53 61.77
C ALA A 1000 62.05 -42.52 61.69
N ILE A 1001 61.02 -42.23 60.90
CA ILE A 1001 59.87 -43.14 60.72
C ILE A 1001 60.21 -44.24 59.71
N ARG A 1002 60.94 -43.91 58.64
CA ARG A 1002 61.32 -44.84 57.58
C ARG A 1002 62.26 -45.93 58.09
N SER A 1003 63.13 -45.65 59.06
CA SER A 1003 63.99 -46.66 59.70
C SER A 1003 63.21 -47.76 60.44
N LEU A 1004 61.93 -47.54 60.75
CA LEU A 1004 61.04 -48.56 61.35
C LEU A 1004 60.42 -49.50 60.31
N ALA A 1005 60.54 -49.19 59.01
CA ALA A 1005 60.12 -50.09 57.94
C ALA A 1005 61.17 -51.21 57.80
N GLY A 1006 60.82 -52.44 58.19
CA GLY A 1006 61.67 -53.63 58.02
C GLY A 1006 62.43 -54.13 59.26
N SER A 1007 62.30 -53.51 60.43
CA SER A 1007 63.02 -53.95 61.66
C SER A 1007 62.30 -55.10 62.42
N SER A 1008 62.97 -56.24 62.59
CA SER A 1008 62.61 -57.31 63.54
C SER A 1008 63.63 -57.40 64.69
N THR A 1009 63.31 -56.90 65.88
CA THR A 1009 64.22 -56.95 67.04
C THR A 1009 63.94 -58.18 67.94
N GLN A 1010 64.97 -59.01 68.12
CA GLN A 1010 65.13 -60.02 69.18
C GLN A 1010 65.77 -59.33 70.40
N ASP A 1011 65.24 -59.55 71.62
CA ASP A 1011 65.89 -59.13 72.87
C ASP A 1011 66.53 -60.36 73.56
N SER A 1012 67.79 -60.21 73.96
CA SER A 1012 68.60 -61.20 74.69
C SER A 1012 69.42 -60.51 75.78
N SER A 1013 69.38 -61.03 77.01
CA SER A 1013 70.46 -61.02 78.04
C SER A 1013 69.87 -61.42 79.41
N GLU A 1014 70.51 -62.10 80.37
CA GLU A 1014 71.59 -63.09 80.51
C GLU A 1014 71.61 -63.45 82.03
N VAL A 1015 72.11 -64.62 82.43
CA VAL A 1015 72.06 -65.20 83.80
C VAL A 1015 73.27 -64.79 84.66
N VAL A 1016 73.11 -64.69 86.00
CA VAL A 1016 74.21 -64.76 86.99
C VAL A 1016 73.80 -65.64 88.19
N LEU A 1017 74.70 -66.51 88.65
CA LEU A 1017 74.66 -67.33 89.88
C LEU A 1017 75.84 -66.95 90.78
N LEU A 1018 75.65 -66.94 92.11
CA LEU A 1018 76.58 -67.40 93.15
C LEU A 1018 75.85 -67.43 94.51
N ASP A 1019 75.86 -68.60 95.16
CA ASP A 1019 75.31 -69.04 96.47
C ASP A 1019 73.97 -68.52 96.98
#